data_AF-F3GG52-F1
#
_entry.id   AF-F3GG52-F1
#
_cell.length_a   1.000
_cell.length_b   1.000
_cell.length_c   1.000
_cell.angle_alpha   90.00
_cell.angle_beta   90.00
_cell.angle_gamma   90.00
#
_symmetry.space_group_name_H-M   'P 1'
#
loop_
_entity.id
_entity.type
_entity.pdbx_description
1 polymer ?
#
loop_
_entity_poly.entity_id
_entity_poly.type
_entity_poly.pdbx_seq_one_letter_code
_entity_poly.pdbx_strand_id
1 'polypeptide(L)'
;MFTLRYNPFETIESSVAHASVTPPPQDAAPFEAEHANTEFIRLNLPDWYVGAPTALRQALHASQQSARRCAQALEPMRNRLLSAQQFAAPLLSKAFVERFKLDLDVEAFQLMTWRYDSTWSPAPLEQTLLQAALQNFAPSNRSRFDPYSAILRTGGLRYWLIDSAQRRYKVEYRDRQAIDLEQFADFCHELDLGRQYQTHLDSVFKPPGPAAQAVASAFMDSERAAVEVLAHIAVMKGDITEAAYQTLLDMVKSVDQPRWDGKGVRYCQLHMLDTYTFPGSLLQGALLIQQDGAMPDDGPCLVYLPSEPSHPIKQFASLRAFNVWLVTALGSEHYRRYFSRFVSLGQASAFFTKLDARLYPARDRKLNPDADLVVQAQPFSKPPFERLYDHLLAKTYDDSKAIAVPSAQVDQQAHDALIESLENNGMNLLNVAGFFVPVLGEVMSVVALYQLASEAFVAYEDWKHDEVEDAMQHVYDIGENVAQMLLAGGVVAAVNGLQPSMFIESLVQRRVDGAVRLGKPSIDAYAHTVSLPDNLSSNALGLYEHEGKTWLPLDGKLYRVESDADGTQWRVRHPVNERSYAPKLKHNGAGAWRHEWENPMGWDEVTAFRRLNPTYHAFPEEDVQKVLRITGTQEALLRQVHVENLQPPALLKDAIQRVETERQLHACIDALQAADVADVHVSHLEPWLKLLVSSPRWHEARGLLLIDAQGALLEAWNAGSQMTRSSHVTGPTGQLTEVLGQLLENLPADEAARLSGSDSADRAVQLRGLKRYLADYAQTHVGRLLDDVQALKGRSDDPHVQLIQRDFESLPSSVALELIGMASDVDKARMTTEKRIPLGLAEHAREYQQQLRINRANEGFYRAVTDNPDTRAAGLGMLQYVPGWRGDVSIDLLKDSLEGDEIASLDSDQASSHRLLVNTEQGVQCFEPSGESLGEVDQQFFRALLLALPKQVRLDIQLPADADELQLRSLLRNTAVERRERMAAVLQLQLIKPGIKWPQRLPHGRIGYPLSGRLRRFFRRLGIGASRYSPELAVKSLYPDFSDAEVSGFLNALRAEHTGLARELSTFVRQRLSSLADELRTLQVTLDTWVAETPFSSMRRPREVAATRIHDCWKRLSVQCRNFQGDFLGYALDLDNLRIGQLPDITANFDH
;
A
#
# COMPACT_ATOMS: atom_id res chain seq x y z
N MET A 1 -41.47 -46.60 -22.27
CA MET A 1 -40.07 -47.01 -22.55
C MET A 1 -39.49 -46.02 -23.56
N PHE A 2 -38.36 -45.40 -23.20
CA PHE A 2 -37.31 -44.85 -24.06
C PHE A 2 -37.49 -43.48 -24.80
N THR A 3 -36.76 -42.50 -24.22
CA THR A 3 -35.72 -41.59 -24.81
C THR A 3 -36.05 -40.38 -25.71
N LEU A 4 -35.71 -39.20 -25.14
CA LEU A 4 -34.89 -38.08 -25.65
C LEU A 4 -34.60 -37.94 -27.17
N ARG A 5 -34.85 -36.75 -27.75
CA ARG A 5 -33.84 -35.77 -28.26
C ARG A 5 -34.42 -34.60 -29.10
N TYR A 6 -33.82 -33.42 -28.88
CA TYR A 6 -33.49 -32.29 -29.81
C TYR A 6 -34.53 -31.24 -30.31
N ASN A 7 -34.15 -29.98 -30.09
CA ASN A 7 -34.61 -28.65 -30.60
C ASN A 7 -34.43 -28.51 -32.14
N PRO A 8 -34.98 -27.52 -32.91
CA PRO A 8 -35.06 -26.07 -32.58
C PRO A 8 -36.25 -25.24 -33.20
N PHE A 9 -36.24 -23.93 -32.90
CA PHE A 9 -36.95 -22.75 -33.42
C PHE A 9 -37.63 -22.77 -34.82
N GLU A 10 -38.84 -22.19 -34.91
CA GLU A 10 -39.21 -21.17 -35.93
C GLU A 10 -40.50 -20.38 -35.56
N THR A 11 -40.33 -19.06 -35.42
CA THR A 11 -41.21 -17.91 -35.73
C THR A 11 -42.75 -18.05 -35.80
N ILE A 12 -43.43 -17.29 -34.94
CA ILE A 12 -44.71 -16.64 -35.27
C ILE A 12 -44.59 -15.15 -34.94
N GLU A 13 -44.66 -14.32 -35.97
CA GLU A 13 -44.87 -12.87 -35.89
C GLU A 13 -46.28 -12.56 -35.36
N SER A 14 -46.39 -11.64 -34.41
CA SER A 14 -47.61 -10.84 -34.25
C SER A 14 -47.29 -9.44 -33.71
N SER A 15 -47.43 -8.47 -34.62
CA SER A 15 -47.85 -7.07 -34.44
C SER A 15 -48.10 -6.60 -33.00
N VAL A 16 -47.23 -5.72 -32.50
CA VAL A 16 -47.56 -4.75 -31.44
C VAL A 16 -47.06 -3.36 -31.87
N ALA A 17 -47.94 -2.39 -31.70
CA ALA A 17 -47.82 -0.98 -32.04
C ALA A 17 -46.47 -0.36 -31.65
N HIS A 18 -45.99 0.55 -32.50
CA HIS A 18 -44.83 1.42 -32.26
C HIS A 18 -45.00 2.25 -30.98
N ALA A 19 -44.63 1.68 -29.83
CA ALA A 19 -44.12 2.46 -28.73
C ALA A 19 -42.74 2.98 -29.17
N SER A 20 -42.57 4.30 -29.15
CA SER A 20 -41.26 4.95 -29.21
C SER A 20 -40.33 4.29 -28.20
N VAL A 21 -39.41 3.46 -28.71
CA VAL A 21 -38.32 2.89 -27.92
C VAL A 21 -37.43 4.08 -27.56
N THR A 22 -37.61 4.60 -26.34
CA THR A 22 -36.56 5.37 -25.68
C THR A 22 -35.33 4.46 -25.67
N PRO A 23 -34.20 4.84 -26.27
CA PRO A 23 -32.99 4.05 -26.13
C PRO A 23 -32.67 3.90 -24.64
N PRO A 24 -32.09 2.79 -24.19
CA PRO A 24 -31.63 2.68 -22.81
C PRO A 24 -30.68 3.87 -22.53
N PRO A 25 -30.75 4.53 -21.36
CA PRO A 25 -29.81 5.58 -21.03
C PRO A 25 -28.39 5.00 -21.15
N GLN A 26 -27.56 5.64 -21.98
CA GLN A 26 -26.13 5.34 -22.08
C GLN A 26 -25.46 5.83 -20.79
N ASP A 27 -25.42 4.97 -19.76
CA ASP A 27 -24.89 5.33 -18.44
C ASP A 27 -23.38 5.63 -18.49
N ALA A 28 -22.98 6.80 -17.97
CA ALA A 28 -21.61 7.33 -17.86
C ALA A 28 -20.83 7.47 -19.17
N ALA A 29 -21.48 7.93 -20.24
CA ALA A 29 -20.80 8.32 -21.46
C ALA A 29 -19.75 9.41 -21.17
N PRO A 30 -18.51 9.28 -21.66
CA PRO A 30 -17.54 10.35 -21.50
C PRO A 30 -18.04 11.63 -22.17
N PHE A 31 -17.59 12.79 -21.66
CA PHE A 31 -17.86 14.06 -22.31
C PHE A 31 -17.47 13.98 -23.80
N GLU A 32 -18.40 14.32 -24.69
CA GLU A 32 -18.20 14.19 -26.14
C GLU A 32 -17.16 15.16 -26.76
N ALA A 33 -16.46 15.96 -25.94
CA ALA A 33 -15.53 17.00 -26.38
C ALA A 33 -14.19 16.99 -25.60
N GLU A 34 -13.14 17.53 -26.24
CA GLU A 34 -11.74 17.74 -25.81
C GLU A 34 -11.43 17.50 -24.32
N HIS A 35 -10.83 16.35 -24.01
CA HIS A 35 -10.42 16.00 -22.65
C HIS A 35 -9.10 16.66 -22.24
N ALA A 36 -9.00 17.10 -20.98
CA ALA A 36 -7.86 17.90 -20.50
C ALA A 36 -6.50 17.21 -20.66
N ASN A 37 -6.43 15.88 -20.49
CA ASN A 37 -5.19 15.13 -20.67
C ASN A 37 -4.88 14.91 -22.16
N THR A 38 -5.90 14.80 -23.01
CA THR A 38 -5.76 14.73 -24.48
C THR A 38 -5.21 16.06 -25.03
N GLU A 39 -5.77 17.20 -24.61
CA GLU A 39 -5.25 18.52 -24.97
C GLU A 39 -3.85 18.77 -24.41
N PHE A 40 -3.56 18.30 -23.19
CA PHE A 40 -2.22 18.36 -22.63
C PHE A 40 -1.20 17.60 -23.50
N ILE A 41 -1.51 16.36 -23.90
CA ILE A 41 -0.64 15.58 -24.80
C ILE A 41 -0.47 16.32 -26.13
N ARG A 42 -1.57 16.81 -26.72
CA ARG A 42 -1.58 17.56 -27.98
C ARG A 42 -0.61 18.75 -27.96
N LEU A 43 -0.57 19.51 -26.87
CA LEU A 43 0.27 20.69 -26.70
C LEU A 43 1.74 20.38 -26.34
N ASN A 44 2.04 19.15 -25.90
CA ASN A 44 3.37 18.72 -25.47
C ASN A 44 3.93 17.61 -26.38
N LEU A 45 3.42 17.49 -27.60
CA LEU A 45 4.02 16.62 -28.62
C LEU A 45 5.29 17.30 -29.19
N PRO A 46 6.39 16.56 -29.38
CA PRO A 46 7.62 17.16 -29.88
C PRO A 46 7.49 17.69 -31.31
N ASP A 47 8.09 18.86 -31.58
CA ASP A 47 8.06 19.51 -32.90
C ASP A 47 8.60 18.62 -34.03
N TRP A 48 9.67 17.86 -33.75
CA TRP A 48 10.27 16.93 -34.72
C TRP A 48 9.30 15.82 -35.14
N TYR A 49 8.38 15.41 -34.25
CA TYR A 49 7.38 14.40 -34.57
C TYR A 49 6.20 15.02 -35.31
N VAL A 50 5.69 16.17 -34.85
CA VAL A 50 4.55 16.85 -35.46
C VAL A 50 4.87 17.34 -36.88
N GLY A 51 6.09 17.84 -37.10
CA GLY A 51 6.56 18.30 -38.41
C GLY A 51 6.95 17.20 -39.39
N ALA A 52 6.99 15.93 -38.97
CA ALA A 52 7.42 14.82 -39.81
C ALA A 52 6.35 14.39 -40.84
N PRO A 53 6.76 13.92 -42.05
CA PRO A 53 5.82 13.39 -43.04
C PRO A 53 4.99 12.22 -42.49
N THR A 54 3.71 12.13 -42.88
CA THR A 54 2.80 11.07 -42.44
C THR A 54 3.34 9.66 -42.66
N ALA A 55 3.98 9.41 -43.81
CA ALA A 55 4.57 8.10 -44.10
C ALA A 55 5.65 7.71 -43.07
N LEU A 56 6.41 8.70 -42.57
CA LEU A 56 7.49 8.50 -41.61
C LEU A 56 6.96 8.30 -40.19
N ARG A 57 5.86 8.97 -39.83
CA ARG A 57 5.13 8.77 -38.55
C ARG A 57 4.46 7.40 -38.48
N GLN A 58 3.83 6.96 -39.58
CA GLN A 58 3.28 5.61 -39.70
C GLN A 58 4.36 4.53 -39.66
N ALA A 59 5.50 4.75 -40.32
CA ALA A 59 6.63 3.82 -40.27
C ALA A 59 7.26 3.74 -38.86
N LEU A 60 7.36 4.87 -38.14
CA LEU A 60 7.77 4.89 -36.74
C LEU A 60 6.81 4.08 -35.85
N HIS A 61 5.50 4.26 -36.00
CA HIS A 61 4.50 3.49 -35.24
C HIS A 61 4.61 1.98 -35.51
N ALA A 62 4.69 1.58 -36.78
CA ALA A 62 4.81 0.18 -37.19
C ALA A 62 6.12 -0.47 -36.69
N SER A 63 7.25 0.22 -36.85
CA SER A 63 8.56 -0.27 -36.38
C SER A 63 8.61 -0.36 -34.84
N GLN A 64 7.96 0.56 -34.11
CA GLN A 64 7.85 0.46 -32.64
C GLN A 64 7.02 -0.75 -32.21
N GLN A 65 5.92 -1.07 -32.90
CA GLN A 65 5.17 -2.31 -32.64
C GLN A 65 6.02 -3.56 -32.92
N SER A 66 6.80 -3.55 -34.01
CA SER A 66 7.72 -4.64 -34.36
C SER A 66 8.80 -4.83 -33.28
N ALA A 67 9.46 -3.74 -32.87
CA ALA A 67 10.49 -3.74 -31.83
C ALA A 67 9.98 -4.31 -30.49
N ARG A 68 8.72 -4.00 -30.13
CA ARG A 68 8.08 -4.58 -28.94
C ARG A 68 7.89 -6.09 -29.06
N ARG A 69 7.46 -6.61 -30.21
CA ARG A 69 7.32 -8.07 -30.40
C ARG A 69 8.66 -8.79 -30.29
N CYS A 70 9.71 -8.21 -30.87
CA CYS A 70 11.07 -8.74 -30.73
C CYS A 70 11.56 -8.70 -29.27
N ALA A 71 11.22 -7.64 -28.52
CA ALA A 71 11.50 -7.56 -27.09
C ALA A 71 10.81 -8.64 -26.26
N GLN A 72 9.50 -8.85 -26.51
CA GLN A 72 8.70 -9.86 -25.81
C GLN A 72 9.24 -11.27 -26.07
N ALA A 73 9.80 -11.53 -27.25
CA ALA A 73 10.43 -12.81 -27.57
C ALA A 73 11.66 -13.11 -26.67
N LEU A 74 12.26 -12.09 -26.06
CA LEU A 74 13.40 -12.22 -25.14
C LEU A 74 12.98 -12.41 -23.67
N GLU A 75 11.73 -12.12 -23.29
CA GLU A 75 11.24 -12.23 -21.90
C GLU A 75 11.48 -13.61 -21.25
N PRO A 76 11.22 -14.75 -21.92
CA PRO A 76 11.50 -16.06 -21.34
C PRO A 76 12.99 -16.27 -21.02
N MET A 77 13.88 -15.64 -21.79
CA MET A 77 15.33 -15.71 -21.57
C MET A 77 15.74 -14.78 -20.43
N ARG A 78 15.19 -13.56 -20.38
CA ARG A 78 15.40 -12.60 -19.28
C ARG A 78 14.97 -13.18 -17.93
N ASN A 79 13.82 -13.83 -17.87
CA ASN A 79 13.30 -14.44 -16.64
C ASN A 79 14.17 -15.60 -16.11
N ARG A 80 14.96 -16.23 -16.98
CA ARG A 80 15.90 -17.30 -16.59
C ARG A 80 17.25 -16.77 -16.15
N LEU A 81 17.54 -15.49 -16.40
CA LEU A 81 18.85 -14.90 -16.20
C LEU A 81 18.97 -14.25 -14.81
N LEU A 82 19.58 -14.99 -13.89
CA LEU A 82 19.87 -14.51 -12.53
C LEU A 82 21.15 -13.64 -12.48
N SER A 83 21.13 -12.63 -11.61
CA SER A 83 22.37 -11.93 -11.21
C SER A 83 23.34 -12.88 -10.52
N ALA A 84 24.63 -12.53 -10.51
CA ALA A 84 25.65 -13.35 -9.86
C ALA A 84 25.35 -13.55 -8.36
N GLN A 85 24.84 -12.50 -7.70
CA GLN A 85 24.41 -12.57 -6.29
C GLN A 85 23.23 -13.53 -6.10
N GLN A 86 22.13 -13.36 -6.85
CA GLN A 86 20.92 -14.20 -6.72
C GLN A 86 21.20 -15.68 -7.04
N PHE A 87 22.11 -15.95 -7.98
CA PHE A 87 22.53 -17.30 -8.31
C PHE A 87 23.40 -17.91 -7.19
N ALA A 88 24.40 -17.18 -6.71
CA ALA A 88 25.45 -17.72 -5.85
C ALA A 88 25.10 -17.74 -4.37
N ALA A 89 24.33 -16.77 -3.85
CA ALA A 89 23.95 -16.70 -2.44
C ALA A 89 23.32 -18.01 -1.91
N PRO A 90 22.25 -18.56 -2.52
CA PRO A 90 21.63 -19.79 -2.01
C PRO A 90 22.54 -21.02 -2.15
N LEU A 91 23.38 -21.08 -3.20
CA LEU A 91 24.33 -22.17 -3.40
C LEU A 91 25.43 -22.15 -2.34
N LEU A 92 25.95 -20.96 -2.05
CA LEU A 92 26.98 -20.76 -1.03
C LEU A 92 26.44 -21.08 0.35
N SER A 93 25.29 -20.52 0.76
CA SER A 93 24.70 -20.79 2.07
C SER A 93 24.49 -22.28 2.30
N LYS A 94 23.93 -22.99 1.31
CA LYS A 94 23.73 -24.44 1.40
C LYS A 94 25.06 -25.20 1.54
N ALA A 95 26.03 -24.92 0.67
CA ALA A 95 27.32 -25.59 0.70
C ALA A 95 28.12 -25.27 1.97
N PHE A 96 27.96 -24.05 2.51
CA PHE A 96 28.62 -23.59 3.72
C PHE A 96 28.09 -24.34 4.96
N VAL A 97 26.76 -24.49 5.07
CA VAL A 97 26.12 -25.33 6.11
C VAL A 97 26.59 -26.78 6.00
N GLU A 98 26.66 -27.32 4.78
CA GLU A 98 27.11 -28.71 4.57
C GLU A 98 28.57 -28.93 4.98
N ARG A 99 29.48 -28.00 4.67
CA ARG A 99 30.93 -28.11 4.95
C ARG A 99 31.30 -27.75 6.38
N PHE A 100 30.83 -26.61 6.89
CA PHE A 100 31.27 -26.03 8.17
C PHE A 100 30.30 -26.27 9.33
N LYS A 101 29.09 -26.81 9.05
CA LYS A 101 28.02 -27.04 10.04
C LYS A 101 27.59 -25.77 10.79
N LEU A 102 27.72 -24.63 10.13
CA LEU A 102 27.33 -23.32 10.63
C LEU A 102 26.31 -22.68 9.67
N ASP A 103 25.20 -22.21 10.22
CA ASP A 103 24.18 -21.48 9.48
C ASP A 103 24.44 -19.98 9.60
N LEU A 104 25.36 -19.50 8.76
CA LEU A 104 25.73 -18.09 8.70
C LEU A 104 25.09 -17.44 7.47
N ASP A 105 24.59 -16.24 7.68
CA ASP A 105 24.22 -15.36 6.58
C ASP A 105 25.49 -14.90 5.86
N VAL A 106 25.65 -15.37 4.62
CA VAL A 106 26.83 -15.14 3.78
C VAL A 106 26.99 -13.68 3.32
N GLU A 107 25.96 -12.86 3.51
CA GLU A 107 25.99 -11.41 3.24
C GLU A 107 26.19 -10.59 4.53
N ALA A 108 25.78 -11.10 5.70
CA ALA A 108 26.01 -10.44 6.99
C ALA A 108 27.33 -10.80 7.68
N PHE A 109 28.02 -11.83 7.20
CA PHE A 109 29.37 -12.20 7.63
C PHE A 109 30.40 -11.91 6.53
N GLN A 110 31.62 -11.58 6.95
CA GLN A 110 32.69 -11.15 6.08
C GLN A 110 34.00 -11.89 6.34
N LEU A 111 34.76 -12.11 5.26
CA LEU A 111 36.19 -12.36 5.32
C LEU A 111 36.89 -10.99 5.41
N MET A 112 37.55 -10.75 6.54
CA MET A 112 38.43 -9.61 6.71
C MET A 112 39.88 -10.08 6.55
N THR A 113 40.56 -9.55 5.53
CA THR A 113 41.95 -9.84 5.20
C THR A 113 42.82 -8.65 5.59
N TRP A 114 43.77 -8.88 6.49
CA TRP A 114 44.66 -7.81 6.95
C TRP A 114 45.72 -7.50 5.88
N ARG A 115 45.79 -6.24 5.45
CA ARG A 115 46.72 -5.75 4.41
C ARG A 115 47.38 -4.44 4.83
N TYR A 116 48.41 -4.05 4.10
CA TYR A 116 49.09 -2.76 4.25
C TYR A 116 49.04 -1.99 2.93
N ASP A 117 48.84 -0.68 3.00
CA ASP A 117 48.93 0.21 1.85
C ASP A 117 50.40 0.49 1.44
N SER A 118 50.60 1.31 0.41
CA SER A 118 51.93 1.70 -0.07
C SER A 118 52.76 2.51 0.93
N THR A 119 52.13 3.07 1.98
CA THR A 119 52.79 3.78 3.09
C THR A 119 53.11 2.86 4.26
N TRP A 120 52.77 1.57 4.14
CA TRP A 120 52.90 0.55 5.17
C TRP A 120 52.01 0.85 6.40
N SER A 121 50.80 1.34 6.14
CA SER A 121 49.71 1.54 7.09
C SER A 121 48.65 0.45 6.91
N PRO A 122 48.01 -0.07 7.98
CA PRO A 122 46.95 -1.07 7.86
C PRO A 122 45.79 -0.57 6.99
N ALA A 123 45.42 -1.38 6.01
CA ALA A 123 44.31 -1.16 5.11
C ALA A 123 43.55 -2.50 4.95
N PRO A 124 42.84 -2.95 5.99
CA PRO A 124 42.14 -4.24 5.97
C PRO A 124 41.11 -4.26 4.83
N LEU A 125 41.10 -5.34 4.06
CA LEU A 125 40.11 -5.60 3.02
C LEU A 125 38.95 -6.38 3.65
N GLU A 126 37.76 -5.79 3.67
CA GLU A 126 36.54 -6.39 4.20
C GLU A 126 35.59 -6.77 3.06
N GLN A 127 35.31 -8.07 2.93
CA GLN A 127 34.43 -8.61 1.89
C GLN A 127 33.43 -9.56 2.50
N THR A 128 32.15 -9.49 2.12
CA THR A 128 31.19 -10.50 2.56
C THR A 128 31.65 -11.90 2.16
N LEU A 129 31.21 -12.95 2.86
CA LEU A 129 31.56 -14.32 2.49
C LEU A 129 31.14 -14.64 1.06
N LEU A 130 29.99 -14.10 0.63
CA LEU A 130 29.53 -14.18 -0.75
C LEU A 130 30.48 -13.51 -1.75
N GLN A 131 30.91 -12.29 -1.45
CA GLN A 131 31.85 -11.55 -2.31
C GLN A 131 33.19 -12.29 -2.42
N ALA A 132 33.73 -12.76 -1.30
CA ALA A 132 34.97 -13.52 -1.27
C ALA A 132 34.85 -14.84 -2.06
N ALA A 133 33.75 -15.56 -1.91
CA ALA A 133 33.51 -16.81 -2.62
C ALA A 133 33.32 -16.62 -4.13
N LEU A 134 32.67 -15.53 -4.56
CA LEU A 134 32.53 -15.17 -5.98
C LEU A 134 33.86 -14.80 -6.63
N GLN A 135 34.79 -14.22 -5.89
CA GLN A 135 36.11 -13.83 -6.38
C GLN A 135 37.13 -14.96 -6.35
N ASN A 136 36.84 -16.02 -5.59
CA ASN A 136 37.65 -17.23 -5.49
C ASN A 136 39.09 -16.94 -5.01
N PHE A 137 39.92 -17.99 -4.88
CA PHE A 137 41.27 -17.88 -4.34
C PHE A 137 42.30 -18.59 -5.22
N ALA A 138 43.39 -17.89 -5.53
CA ALA A 138 44.51 -18.45 -6.28
C ALA A 138 45.21 -19.55 -5.45
N PRO A 139 45.66 -20.66 -6.07
CA PRO A 139 46.38 -21.73 -5.36
C PRO A 139 47.59 -21.24 -4.54
N SER A 140 48.29 -20.21 -5.02
CA SER A 140 49.47 -19.63 -4.36
C SER A 140 49.14 -18.78 -3.12
N ASN A 141 47.89 -18.38 -2.92
CA ASN A 141 47.47 -17.45 -1.87
C ASN A 141 46.67 -18.12 -0.75
N ARG A 142 46.35 -19.41 -0.87
CA ARG A 142 45.56 -20.14 0.13
C ARG A 142 46.24 -20.26 1.49
N SER A 143 47.57 -20.16 1.54
CA SER A 143 48.37 -20.24 2.78
C SER A 143 49.12 -18.95 3.13
N ARG A 144 48.54 -17.78 2.82
CA ARG A 144 49.19 -16.46 3.00
C ARG A 144 48.38 -15.43 3.77
N PHE A 145 47.36 -15.85 4.52
CA PHE A 145 46.62 -14.91 5.37
C PHE A 145 47.50 -14.39 6.50
N ASP A 146 47.53 -13.07 6.67
CA ASP A 146 48.17 -12.45 7.82
C ASP A 146 47.47 -12.92 9.12
N PRO A 147 48.20 -13.14 10.23
CA PRO A 147 47.62 -13.61 11.50
C PRO A 147 46.46 -12.76 12.05
N TYR A 148 46.37 -11.49 11.64
CA TYR A 148 45.26 -10.61 12.02
C TYR A 148 44.01 -10.77 11.15
N SER A 149 44.02 -11.61 10.12
CA SER A 149 42.87 -11.89 9.27
C SER A 149 41.86 -12.83 9.97
N ALA A 150 40.57 -12.68 9.69
CA ALA A 150 39.53 -13.49 10.32
C ALA A 150 38.19 -13.43 9.57
N ILE A 151 37.33 -14.43 9.80
CA ILE A 151 35.91 -14.38 9.44
C ILE A 151 35.11 -13.85 10.64
N LEU A 152 34.29 -12.82 10.42
CA LEU A 152 33.54 -12.12 11.46
C LEU A 152 32.29 -11.44 10.90
N ARG A 153 31.37 -10.98 11.76
CA ARG A 153 30.18 -10.23 11.31
C ARG A 153 30.58 -8.87 10.76
N THR A 154 29.92 -8.41 9.69
CA THR A 154 30.18 -7.09 9.08
C THR A 154 30.22 -5.97 10.14
N GLY A 155 31.26 -5.13 10.09
CA GLY A 155 31.51 -4.07 11.08
C GLY A 155 32.12 -4.54 12.41
N GLY A 156 32.53 -5.81 12.51
CA GLY A 156 33.10 -6.40 13.72
C GLY A 156 34.60 -6.18 13.93
N LEU A 157 35.30 -5.42 13.09
CA LEU A 157 36.72 -5.09 13.24
C LEU A 157 36.90 -3.75 13.99
N ARG A 158 37.78 -3.73 15.00
CA ARG A 158 38.32 -2.50 15.58
C ARG A 158 39.83 -2.60 15.69
N TYR A 159 40.54 -1.55 15.28
CA TYR A 159 41.98 -1.46 15.48
C TYR A 159 42.44 -0.04 15.73
N TRP A 160 43.55 0.11 16.46
CA TRP A 160 44.17 1.41 16.72
C TRP A 160 45.66 1.25 16.97
N LEU A 161 46.40 2.32 16.66
CA LEU A 161 47.84 2.39 16.86
C LEU A 161 48.16 2.46 18.36
N ILE A 162 49.01 1.55 18.85
CA ILE A 162 49.49 1.54 20.24
C ILE A 162 50.89 2.14 20.34
N ASP A 163 51.70 2.03 19.27
CA ASP A 163 53.07 2.54 19.21
C ASP A 163 53.39 3.05 17.80
N SER A 164 53.58 4.37 17.65
CA SER A 164 53.87 5.02 16.37
C SER A 164 55.31 4.84 15.90
N ALA A 165 56.27 4.62 16.80
CA ALA A 165 57.67 4.41 16.46
C ALA A 165 57.93 2.99 15.94
N GLN A 166 57.24 2.00 16.51
CA GLN A 166 57.29 0.60 16.09
C GLN A 166 56.15 0.16 15.15
N ARG A 167 55.22 1.07 14.84
CA ARG A 167 54.01 0.80 14.03
C ARG A 167 53.20 -0.41 14.53
N ARG A 168 53.03 -0.55 15.86
CA ARG A 168 52.25 -1.66 16.44
C ARG A 168 50.78 -1.27 16.61
N TYR A 169 49.88 -2.15 16.18
CA TYR A 169 48.43 -1.96 16.27
C TYR A 169 47.80 -2.97 17.23
N LYS A 170 46.75 -2.56 17.97
CA LYS A 170 45.85 -3.49 18.66
C LYS A 170 44.72 -3.81 17.71
N VAL A 171 44.33 -5.09 17.63
CA VAL A 171 43.19 -5.53 16.82
C VAL A 171 42.20 -6.26 17.74
N GLU A 172 40.92 -5.91 17.64
CA GLU A 172 39.81 -6.53 18.34
C GLU A 172 38.76 -6.98 17.33
N TYR A 173 38.21 -8.18 17.56
CA TYR A 173 37.20 -8.80 16.71
C TYR A 173 35.91 -9.00 17.50
N ARG A 174 34.78 -8.67 16.87
CA ARG A 174 33.45 -9.00 17.35
C ARG A 174 32.84 -10.10 16.48
N ASP A 175 32.17 -11.06 17.11
CA ASP A 175 31.48 -12.18 16.43
C ASP A 175 32.40 -12.99 15.48
N ARG A 176 33.69 -13.12 15.85
CA ARG A 176 34.67 -13.92 15.12
C ARG A 176 34.29 -15.39 15.09
N GLN A 177 34.37 -16.00 13.91
CA GLN A 177 34.11 -17.41 13.69
C GLN A 177 35.41 -18.23 13.78
N ALA A 178 35.31 -19.42 14.37
CA ALA A 178 36.41 -20.36 14.50
C ALA A 178 36.58 -21.22 13.24
N ILE A 179 36.73 -20.57 12.09
CA ILE A 179 36.93 -21.21 10.78
C ILE A 179 38.35 -20.91 10.32
N ASP A 180 39.08 -21.95 9.91
CA ASP A 180 40.40 -21.78 9.31
C ASP A 180 40.29 -21.13 7.93
N LEU A 181 41.07 -20.08 7.69
CA LEU A 181 40.95 -19.27 6.48
C LEU A 181 41.46 -20.01 5.24
N GLU A 182 42.43 -20.91 5.40
CA GLU A 182 42.91 -21.75 4.29
C GLU A 182 41.81 -22.75 3.91
N GLN A 183 41.12 -23.35 4.90
CA GLN A 183 39.97 -24.22 4.67
C GLN A 183 38.80 -23.48 4.00
N PHE A 184 38.55 -22.22 4.36
CA PHE A 184 37.54 -21.40 3.66
C PHE A 184 37.94 -21.09 2.22
N ALA A 185 39.22 -20.78 1.97
CA ALA A 185 39.74 -20.54 0.63
C ALA A 185 39.66 -21.79 -0.25
N ASP A 186 40.04 -22.96 0.28
CA ASP A 186 39.90 -24.25 -0.40
C ASP A 186 38.44 -24.58 -0.69
N PHE A 187 37.53 -24.35 0.27
CA PHE A 187 36.10 -24.53 0.07
C PHE A 187 35.56 -23.68 -1.08
N CYS A 188 35.92 -22.40 -1.14
CA CYS A 188 35.48 -21.52 -2.23
C CYS A 188 36.04 -21.98 -3.58
N HIS A 189 37.29 -22.46 -3.60
CA HIS A 189 37.92 -22.98 -4.81
C HIS A 189 37.30 -24.30 -5.29
N GLU A 190 36.97 -25.22 -4.37
CA GLU A 190 36.27 -26.48 -4.66
C GLU A 190 34.84 -26.23 -5.15
N LEU A 191 34.13 -25.29 -4.52
CA LEU A 191 32.76 -24.93 -4.90
C LEU A 191 32.73 -24.27 -6.28
N ASP A 192 33.71 -23.43 -6.60
CA ASP A 192 33.89 -22.79 -7.90
C ASP A 192 32.61 -22.12 -8.44
N LEU A 193 32.08 -21.19 -7.65
CA LEU A 193 30.89 -20.41 -8.02
C LEU A 193 31.06 -19.67 -9.35
N GLY A 194 32.29 -19.27 -9.68
CA GLY A 194 32.63 -18.68 -10.98
C GLY A 194 32.31 -19.63 -12.13
N ARG A 195 32.86 -20.85 -12.15
CA ARG A 195 32.55 -21.85 -13.19
C ARG A 195 31.07 -22.22 -13.23
N GLN A 196 30.43 -22.34 -12.07
CA GLN A 196 28.99 -22.63 -12.00
C GLN A 196 28.17 -21.51 -12.63
N TYR A 197 28.53 -20.24 -12.38
CA TYR A 197 27.85 -19.09 -12.98
C TYR A 197 28.10 -19.02 -14.49
N GLN A 198 29.31 -19.32 -14.97
CA GLN A 198 29.57 -19.44 -16.42
C GLN A 198 28.70 -20.52 -17.07
N THR A 199 28.48 -21.65 -16.39
CA THR A 199 27.61 -22.73 -16.86
C THR A 199 26.14 -22.29 -16.89
N HIS A 200 25.71 -21.49 -15.91
CA HIS A 200 24.39 -20.87 -15.91
C HIS A 200 24.20 -19.94 -17.11
N LEU A 201 25.17 -19.07 -17.40
CA LEU A 201 25.15 -18.21 -18.58
C LEU A 201 25.10 -19.02 -19.88
N ASP A 202 25.89 -20.09 -20.02
CA ASP A 202 25.83 -20.99 -21.16
C ASP A 202 24.43 -21.62 -21.31
N SER A 203 23.75 -21.96 -20.22
CA SER A 203 22.38 -22.51 -20.27
C SER A 203 21.33 -21.53 -20.83
N VAL A 204 21.61 -20.22 -20.76
CA VAL A 204 20.75 -19.14 -21.25
C VAL A 204 21.15 -18.72 -22.66
N PHE A 205 22.44 -18.43 -22.90
CA PHE A 205 22.95 -17.89 -24.16
C PHE A 205 23.35 -18.94 -25.19
N LYS A 206 23.71 -20.15 -24.75
CA LYS A 206 24.16 -21.26 -25.61
C LYS A 206 23.40 -22.56 -25.31
N PRO A 207 22.06 -22.56 -25.25
CA PRO A 207 21.29 -23.78 -25.01
C PRO A 207 21.51 -24.79 -26.15
N PRO A 208 21.46 -26.11 -25.87
CA PRO A 208 21.80 -27.12 -26.86
C PRO A 208 20.82 -27.14 -28.06
N GLY A 209 21.36 -27.47 -29.24
CA GLY A 209 20.57 -27.68 -30.45
C GLY A 209 20.03 -26.38 -31.08
N PRO A 210 18.86 -26.40 -31.74
CA PRO A 210 18.33 -25.24 -32.48
C PRO A 210 17.96 -24.06 -31.57
N ALA A 211 17.86 -24.27 -30.25
CA ALA A 211 17.56 -23.23 -29.29
C ALA A 211 18.64 -22.13 -29.24
N ALA A 212 19.93 -22.45 -29.39
CA ALA A 212 20.99 -21.44 -29.41
C ALA A 212 20.82 -20.46 -30.58
N GLN A 213 20.44 -20.97 -31.76
CA GLN A 213 20.18 -20.13 -32.92
C GLN A 213 18.95 -19.24 -32.70
N ALA A 214 17.91 -19.75 -32.03
CA ALA A 214 16.72 -18.97 -31.69
C ALA A 214 17.03 -17.83 -30.71
N VAL A 215 17.87 -18.09 -29.69
CA VAL A 215 18.37 -17.07 -28.75
C VAL A 215 19.13 -15.98 -29.50
N ALA A 216 20.13 -16.37 -30.31
CA ALA A 216 20.91 -15.42 -31.09
C ALA A 216 20.01 -14.59 -32.04
N SER A 217 19.07 -15.24 -32.72
CA SER A 217 18.15 -14.56 -33.65
C SER A 217 17.24 -13.57 -32.92
N ALA A 218 16.67 -13.94 -31.77
CA ALA A 218 15.83 -13.04 -30.99
C ALA A 218 16.58 -11.76 -30.54
N PHE A 219 17.85 -11.89 -30.14
CA PHE A 219 18.69 -10.74 -29.81
C PHE A 219 18.99 -9.86 -31.01
N MET A 220 19.41 -10.48 -32.13
CA MET A 220 19.69 -9.76 -33.37
C MET A 220 18.45 -9.06 -33.93
N ASP A 221 17.28 -9.70 -33.87
CA ASP A 221 16.01 -9.15 -34.33
C ASP A 221 15.56 -7.98 -33.46
N SER A 222 15.74 -8.09 -32.14
CA SER A 222 15.45 -7.00 -31.21
C SER A 222 16.36 -5.79 -31.45
N GLU A 223 17.66 -6.00 -31.65
CA GLU A 223 18.60 -4.93 -31.94
C GLU A 223 18.33 -4.28 -33.31
N ARG A 224 18.00 -5.09 -34.31
CA ARG A 224 17.60 -4.63 -35.65
C ARG A 224 16.36 -3.75 -35.59
N ALA A 225 15.32 -4.20 -34.89
CA ALA A 225 14.09 -3.44 -34.75
C ALA A 225 14.30 -2.13 -33.97
N ALA A 226 15.21 -2.12 -32.99
CA ALA A 226 15.59 -0.90 -32.28
C ALA A 226 16.30 0.12 -33.20
N VAL A 227 17.25 -0.34 -34.01
CA VAL A 227 17.94 0.51 -35.00
C VAL A 227 16.97 1.09 -36.03
N GLU A 228 15.98 0.31 -36.48
CA GLU A 228 14.94 0.79 -37.40
C GLU A 228 14.16 1.96 -36.80
N VAL A 229 13.68 1.80 -35.55
CA VAL A 229 12.98 2.89 -34.85
C VAL A 229 13.87 4.13 -34.69
N LEU A 230 15.13 3.93 -34.27
CA LEU A 230 16.05 5.04 -34.08
C LEU A 230 16.39 5.75 -35.39
N ALA A 231 16.45 5.03 -36.51
CA ALA A 231 16.67 5.63 -37.81
C ALA A 231 15.52 6.57 -38.19
N HIS A 232 14.26 6.16 -37.93
CA HIS A 232 13.09 7.03 -38.12
C HIS A 232 13.19 8.30 -37.27
N ILE A 233 13.51 8.16 -35.98
CA ILE A 233 13.62 9.31 -35.07
C ILE A 233 14.77 10.23 -35.48
N ALA A 234 15.94 9.67 -35.84
CA ALA A 234 17.11 10.44 -36.22
C ALA A 234 16.86 11.29 -37.48
N VAL A 235 16.16 10.76 -38.49
CA VAL A 235 15.82 11.55 -39.69
C VAL A 235 14.76 12.61 -39.39
N MET A 236 13.78 12.33 -38.50
CA MET A 236 12.81 13.35 -38.04
C MET A 236 13.49 14.50 -37.30
N LYS A 237 14.51 14.22 -36.49
CA LYS A 237 15.29 15.23 -35.75
C LYS A 237 16.31 15.97 -36.61
N GLY A 238 16.57 15.49 -37.84
CA GLY A 238 17.64 16.01 -38.69
C GLY A 238 19.06 15.60 -38.25
N ASP A 239 19.20 14.58 -37.40
CA ASP A 239 20.50 14.01 -36.99
C ASP A 239 21.19 13.23 -38.11
N ILE A 240 20.43 12.80 -39.12
CA ILE A 240 20.91 12.11 -40.32
C ILE A 240 20.24 12.67 -41.57
N THR A 241 20.92 12.54 -42.71
CA THR A 241 20.37 12.88 -44.03
C THR A 241 19.46 11.76 -44.56
N GLU A 242 18.60 12.07 -45.54
CA GLU A 242 17.73 11.06 -46.19
C GLU A 242 18.54 9.92 -46.82
N ALA A 243 19.70 10.21 -47.42
CA ALA A 243 20.57 9.18 -47.98
C ALA A 243 21.13 8.24 -46.91
N ALA A 244 21.56 8.79 -45.76
CA ALA A 244 22.00 8.00 -44.61
C ALA A 244 20.86 7.18 -44.00
N TYR A 245 19.65 7.74 -43.95
CA TYR A 245 18.45 7.05 -43.49
C TYR A 245 18.13 5.81 -44.35
N GLN A 246 18.16 5.94 -45.68
CA GLN A 246 17.98 4.78 -46.57
C GLN A 246 19.07 3.72 -46.38
N THR A 247 20.33 4.12 -46.20
CA THR A 247 21.43 3.18 -45.90
C THR A 247 21.18 2.39 -44.61
N LEU A 248 20.64 3.03 -43.56
CA LEU A 248 20.29 2.34 -42.31
C LEU A 248 19.11 1.38 -42.49
N LEU A 249 18.09 1.75 -43.28
CA LEU A 249 16.99 0.84 -43.61
C LEU A 249 17.46 -0.35 -44.45
N ASP A 250 18.38 -0.15 -45.38
CA ASP A 250 19.00 -1.24 -46.17
C ASP A 250 19.81 -2.18 -45.28
N MET A 251 20.52 -1.63 -44.28
CA MET A 251 21.24 -2.41 -43.27
C MET A 251 20.26 -3.27 -42.44
N VAL A 252 19.15 -2.68 -41.97
CA VAL A 252 18.08 -3.37 -41.23
C VAL A 252 17.48 -4.50 -42.09
N LYS A 253 17.13 -4.22 -43.35
CA LYS A 253 16.53 -5.18 -44.29
C LYS A 253 17.51 -6.23 -44.83
N SER A 254 18.80 -6.10 -44.52
CA SER A 254 19.86 -6.99 -45.00
C SER A 254 19.98 -7.04 -46.53
N VAL A 255 19.98 -5.87 -47.17
CA VAL A 255 20.15 -5.74 -48.64
C VAL A 255 21.58 -6.13 -49.04
N ASP A 256 21.72 -6.96 -50.08
CA ASP A 256 23.00 -7.31 -50.68
C ASP A 256 23.62 -6.08 -51.36
N GLN A 257 24.64 -5.46 -50.72
CA GLN A 257 25.35 -4.23 -51.13
C GLN A 257 24.61 -2.90 -50.87
N PRO A 258 24.48 -2.47 -49.61
CA PRO A 258 23.93 -1.16 -49.28
C PRO A 258 24.80 -0.04 -49.87
N ARG A 259 24.16 1.05 -50.28
CA ARG A 259 24.86 2.23 -50.81
C ARG A 259 24.53 3.48 -50.01
N TRP A 260 25.51 4.34 -49.86
CA TRP A 260 25.37 5.67 -49.27
C TRP A 260 25.92 6.71 -50.26
N ASP A 261 25.05 7.61 -50.74
CA ASP A 261 25.34 8.57 -51.81
C ASP A 261 25.95 7.91 -53.07
N GLY A 262 25.44 6.73 -53.43
CA GLY A 262 25.90 5.97 -54.60
C GLY A 262 27.23 5.23 -54.43
N LYS A 263 27.90 5.36 -53.28
CA LYS A 263 29.12 4.60 -52.93
C LYS A 263 28.78 3.37 -52.09
N GLY A 264 29.64 2.36 -52.14
CA GLY A 264 29.57 1.22 -51.20
C GLY A 264 29.74 1.68 -49.75
N VAL A 265 29.36 0.83 -48.81
CA VAL A 265 29.51 1.10 -47.37
C VAL A 265 30.32 0.02 -46.70
N ARG A 266 31.11 0.44 -45.71
CA ARG A 266 31.82 -0.46 -44.80
C ARG A 266 31.35 -0.26 -43.36
N TYR A 267 31.25 -1.37 -42.65
CA TYR A 267 30.97 -1.40 -41.23
C TYR A 267 32.28 -1.46 -40.46
N CYS A 268 32.40 -0.63 -39.43
CA CYS A 268 33.59 -0.51 -38.60
C CYS A 268 33.23 -0.63 -37.12
N GLN A 269 34.13 -1.28 -36.38
CA GLN A 269 34.17 -1.24 -34.93
C GLN A 269 34.96 -0.02 -34.48
N LEU A 270 34.63 0.52 -33.31
CA LEU A 270 35.36 1.63 -32.71
C LEU A 270 36.33 1.13 -31.65
N HIS A 271 37.61 1.47 -31.81
CA HIS A 271 38.61 1.33 -30.77
C HIS A 271 39.02 2.71 -30.25
N MET A 272 39.34 2.80 -28.96
CA MET A 272 39.66 4.08 -28.32
C MET A 272 40.84 3.95 -27.36
N LEU A 273 41.63 5.02 -27.24
CA LEU A 273 42.80 5.13 -26.37
C LEU A 273 43.93 4.13 -26.67
N ASP A 274 44.02 3.62 -27.89
CA ASP A 274 45.15 2.78 -28.29
C ASP A 274 46.45 3.59 -28.29
N THR A 275 47.30 3.33 -27.31
CA THR A 275 48.54 4.05 -27.05
C THR A 275 49.65 3.05 -26.73
N TYR A 276 50.91 3.50 -26.81
CA TYR A 276 52.06 2.66 -26.46
C TYR A 276 51.99 2.04 -25.04
N THR A 277 51.24 2.67 -24.11
CA THR A 277 51.13 2.22 -22.71
C THR A 277 49.81 1.53 -22.38
N PHE A 278 48.88 1.44 -23.33
CA PHE A 278 47.57 0.83 -23.15
C PHE A 278 47.05 0.42 -24.53
N PRO A 279 46.77 -0.87 -24.79
CA PRO A 279 46.43 -1.39 -26.12
C PRO A 279 45.10 -0.89 -26.69
N GLY A 280 44.45 0.06 -26.02
CA GLY A 280 43.12 0.55 -26.35
C GLY A 280 42.02 -0.40 -25.88
N SER A 281 40.79 0.11 -25.88
CA SER A 281 39.59 -0.69 -25.64
C SER A 281 38.73 -0.68 -26.90
N LEU A 282 38.25 -1.87 -27.27
CA LEU A 282 37.12 -2.00 -28.18
C LEU A 282 35.88 -1.43 -27.47
N LEU A 283 35.12 -0.58 -28.15
CA LEU A 283 33.83 -0.09 -27.67
C LEU A 283 32.75 -1.12 -28.03
N GLN A 284 32.47 -2.05 -27.11
CA GLN A 284 31.56 -3.18 -27.32
C GLN A 284 30.11 -2.70 -27.44
N GLY A 285 29.47 -2.96 -28.58
CA GLY A 285 28.10 -2.53 -28.88
C GLY A 285 28.01 -1.21 -29.66
N ALA A 286 29.12 -0.53 -29.92
CA ALA A 286 29.16 0.65 -30.79
C ALA A 286 29.44 0.25 -32.25
N LEU A 287 28.77 0.90 -33.20
CA LEU A 287 28.93 0.65 -34.63
C LEU A 287 29.19 1.96 -35.39
N LEU A 288 30.16 1.93 -36.30
CA LEU A 288 30.45 3.01 -37.23
C LEU A 288 30.20 2.55 -38.66
N ILE A 289 29.54 3.38 -39.47
CA ILE A 289 29.30 3.13 -40.90
C ILE A 289 29.98 4.23 -41.71
N GLN A 290 30.77 3.85 -42.71
CA GLN A 290 31.50 4.78 -43.57
C GLN A 290 31.28 4.47 -45.05
N GLN A 291 31.42 5.47 -45.91
CA GLN A 291 31.48 5.28 -47.36
C GLN A 291 32.80 4.58 -47.76
N ASP A 292 32.72 3.62 -48.67
CA ASP A 292 33.90 2.97 -49.25
C ASP A 292 34.76 3.97 -50.02
N GLY A 293 36.08 3.87 -49.85
CA GLY A 293 37.07 4.73 -50.51
C GLY A 293 37.21 6.14 -49.91
N ALA A 294 36.49 6.48 -48.83
CA ALA A 294 36.75 7.70 -48.08
C ALA A 294 38.04 7.58 -47.24
N MET A 295 38.77 8.70 -47.05
CA MET A 295 39.88 8.75 -46.09
C MET A 295 39.37 8.33 -44.71
N PRO A 296 40.02 7.38 -44.01
CA PRO A 296 39.48 6.79 -42.77
C PRO A 296 39.04 7.80 -41.71
N ASP A 297 39.73 8.94 -41.63
CA ASP A 297 39.51 9.95 -40.58
C ASP A 297 38.75 11.20 -41.06
N ASP A 298 38.71 11.46 -42.38
CA ASP A 298 38.18 12.70 -42.96
C ASP A 298 36.86 12.50 -43.76
N GLY A 299 36.41 11.25 -43.97
CA GLY A 299 35.15 10.94 -44.65
C GLY A 299 33.91 10.94 -43.73
N PRO A 300 32.69 11.19 -44.27
CA PRO A 300 31.47 11.19 -43.47
C PRO A 300 31.22 9.82 -42.84
N CYS A 301 30.68 9.84 -41.63
CA CYS A 301 30.40 8.62 -40.89
C CYS A 301 29.07 8.69 -40.14
N LEU A 302 28.42 7.53 -40.00
CA LEU A 302 27.27 7.33 -39.12
C LEU A 302 27.75 6.59 -37.89
N VAL A 303 27.43 7.12 -36.72
CA VAL A 303 27.77 6.48 -35.45
C VAL A 303 26.48 6.01 -34.81
N TYR A 304 26.44 4.73 -34.45
CA TYR A 304 25.42 4.12 -33.61
C TYR A 304 25.99 3.88 -32.22
N LEU A 305 25.42 4.58 -31.24
CA LEU A 305 25.67 4.39 -29.80
C LEU A 305 24.35 3.99 -29.14
N PRO A 306 24.16 2.70 -28.80
CA PRO A 306 22.92 2.25 -28.17
C PRO A 306 22.64 3.03 -26.88
N SER A 307 21.37 3.41 -26.71
CA SER A 307 20.83 4.13 -25.54
C SER A 307 21.48 5.48 -25.25
N GLU A 308 22.13 6.11 -26.23
CA GLU A 308 22.65 7.47 -26.07
C GLU A 308 21.48 8.44 -25.78
N PRO A 309 21.57 9.33 -24.76
CA PRO A 309 20.41 10.08 -24.30
C PRO A 309 19.71 10.98 -25.35
N SER A 310 20.46 11.53 -26.30
CA SER A 310 19.99 12.59 -27.21
C SER A 310 19.99 12.15 -28.68
N HIS A 311 21.07 11.52 -29.11
CA HIS A 311 21.41 11.14 -30.48
C HIS A 311 21.98 9.70 -30.57
N PRO A 312 21.16 8.65 -30.33
CA PRO A 312 21.58 7.24 -30.50
C PRO A 312 22.18 6.90 -31.86
N ILE A 313 21.70 7.57 -32.92
CA ILE A 313 22.24 7.50 -34.27
C ILE A 313 22.48 8.92 -34.74
N LYS A 314 23.71 9.23 -35.16
CA LYS A 314 24.06 10.56 -35.67
C LYS A 314 25.04 10.50 -36.83
N GLN A 315 24.83 11.39 -37.79
CA GLN A 315 25.76 11.63 -38.89
C GLN A 315 26.78 12.69 -38.50
N PHE A 316 28.06 12.39 -38.74
CA PHE A 316 29.16 13.33 -38.59
C PHE A 316 29.85 13.56 -39.93
N ALA A 317 30.39 14.78 -40.10
CA ALA A 317 31.15 15.14 -41.29
C ALA A 317 32.44 14.31 -41.43
N SER A 318 33.03 13.88 -40.30
CA SER A 318 34.23 13.04 -40.25
C SER A 318 34.41 12.35 -38.91
N LEU A 319 35.34 11.37 -38.82
CA LEU A 319 35.71 10.73 -37.56
C LEU A 319 36.32 11.74 -36.57
N ARG A 320 37.04 12.75 -37.08
CA ARG A 320 37.54 13.88 -36.27
C ARG A 320 36.40 14.70 -35.65
N ALA A 321 35.33 14.97 -36.41
CA ALA A 321 34.16 15.67 -35.89
C ALA A 321 33.45 14.87 -34.78
N PHE A 322 33.40 13.54 -34.93
CA PHE A 322 32.92 12.65 -33.88
C PHE A 322 33.79 12.72 -32.61
N ASN A 323 35.12 12.70 -32.73
CA ASN A 323 36.02 12.84 -31.57
C ASN A 323 35.74 14.13 -30.78
N VAL A 324 35.63 15.27 -31.45
CA VAL A 324 35.34 16.57 -30.79
C VAL A 324 34.01 16.55 -30.03
N TRP A 325 32.97 15.97 -30.65
CA TRP A 325 31.68 15.81 -30.00
C TRP A 325 31.78 14.89 -28.77
N LEU A 326 32.51 13.78 -28.89
CA LEU A 326 32.69 12.81 -27.82
C LEU A 326 33.47 13.38 -26.63
N VAL A 327 34.50 14.20 -26.86
CA VAL A 327 35.24 14.93 -25.80
C VAL A 327 34.30 15.82 -25.00
N THR A 328 33.43 16.56 -25.68
CA THR A 328 32.45 17.44 -25.04
C THR A 328 31.48 16.65 -24.18
N ALA A 329 30.96 15.53 -24.71
CA ALA A 329 30.04 14.67 -23.98
C ALA A 329 30.70 14.02 -22.75
N LEU A 330 31.92 13.48 -22.90
CA LEU A 330 32.68 12.83 -21.81
C LEU A 330 33.19 13.80 -20.73
N GLY A 331 33.08 15.11 -20.94
CA GLY A 331 33.27 16.10 -19.87
C GLY A 331 32.25 15.96 -18.73
N SER A 332 31.05 15.44 -19.02
CA SER A 332 30.00 15.18 -18.02
C SER A 332 30.25 13.88 -17.26
N GLU A 333 30.15 13.93 -15.94
CA GLU A 333 30.20 12.72 -15.08
C GLU A 333 29.04 11.76 -15.37
N HIS A 334 27.84 12.30 -15.61
CA HIS A 334 26.67 11.48 -15.98
C HIS A 334 26.89 10.74 -17.31
N TYR A 335 27.48 11.42 -18.29
CA TYR A 335 27.76 10.81 -19.58
C TYR A 335 28.86 9.74 -19.50
N ARG A 336 29.90 9.95 -18.67
CA ARG A 336 30.94 8.92 -18.42
C ARG A 336 30.35 7.65 -17.82
N ARG A 337 29.35 7.78 -16.93
CA ARG A 337 28.61 6.63 -16.37
C ARG A 337 27.75 5.92 -17.43
N TYR A 338 27.16 6.66 -18.36
CA TYR A 338 26.53 6.04 -19.54
C TYR A 338 27.57 5.28 -20.38
N PHE A 339 28.69 5.93 -20.67
CA PHE A 339 29.71 5.44 -21.60
C PHE A 339 30.47 4.22 -21.09
N SER A 340 30.54 4.00 -19.77
CA SER A 340 31.21 2.83 -19.18
C SER A 340 30.62 1.50 -19.64
N ARG A 341 29.39 1.47 -20.18
CA ARG A 341 28.79 0.27 -20.78
C ARG A 341 29.57 -0.26 -21.98
N PHE A 342 30.27 0.59 -22.72
CA PHE A 342 31.01 0.16 -23.92
C PHE A 342 32.35 -0.50 -23.59
N VAL A 343 32.76 -0.45 -22.32
CA VAL A 343 34.06 -0.94 -21.83
C VAL A 343 33.81 -2.15 -20.95
N SER A 344 34.60 -3.21 -21.12
CA SER A 344 34.51 -4.38 -20.24
C SER A 344 35.00 -4.03 -18.83
N LEU A 345 34.34 -4.55 -17.80
CA LEU A 345 34.57 -4.25 -16.38
C LEU A 345 36.03 -4.46 -15.98
N GLY A 346 36.66 -5.53 -16.47
CA GLY A 346 38.08 -5.82 -16.21
C GLY A 346 39.07 -4.80 -16.79
N GLN A 347 38.66 -4.00 -17.78
CA GLN A 347 39.50 -2.96 -18.41
C GLN A 347 39.10 -1.54 -17.98
N ALA A 348 37.95 -1.38 -17.31
CA ALA A 348 37.36 -0.08 -17.00
C ALA A 348 38.31 0.84 -16.21
N SER A 349 39.00 0.31 -15.20
CA SER A 349 39.97 1.08 -14.38
C SER A 349 41.07 1.73 -15.23
N ALA A 350 41.76 0.91 -16.03
CA ALA A 350 42.84 1.37 -16.90
C ALA A 350 42.31 2.35 -17.96
N PHE A 351 41.16 2.04 -18.57
CA PHE A 351 40.53 2.88 -19.58
C PHE A 351 40.17 4.27 -19.04
N PHE A 352 39.43 4.35 -17.93
CA PHE A 352 38.99 5.63 -17.37
C PHE A 352 40.12 6.45 -16.77
N THR A 353 41.16 5.80 -16.25
CA THR A 353 42.40 6.49 -15.83
C THR A 353 43.09 7.17 -17.01
N LYS A 354 43.21 6.47 -18.14
CA LYS A 354 43.80 7.03 -19.37
C LYS A 354 42.90 8.10 -20.00
N LEU A 355 41.59 7.91 -19.94
CA LEU A 355 40.62 8.90 -20.39
C LEU A 355 40.72 10.19 -19.59
N ASP A 356 40.72 10.12 -18.26
CA ASP A 356 40.80 11.30 -17.37
C ASP A 356 42.10 12.06 -17.62
N ALA A 357 43.24 11.36 -17.79
CA ALA A 357 44.52 11.98 -18.12
C ALA A 357 44.53 12.73 -19.48
N ARG A 358 43.71 12.30 -20.44
CA ARG A 358 43.56 12.95 -21.75
C ARG A 358 42.59 14.12 -21.72
N LEU A 359 41.46 13.97 -21.01
CA LEU A 359 40.46 15.01 -20.85
C LEU A 359 40.96 16.15 -19.96
N TYR A 360 41.76 15.84 -18.94
CA TYR A 360 42.24 16.77 -17.92
C TYR A 360 43.77 16.69 -17.74
N PRO A 361 44.57 17.11 -18.75
CA PRO A 361 46.03 16.99 -18.69
C PRO A 361 46.67 17.97 -17.69
N ALA A 362 45.97 19.03 -17.29
CA ALA A 362 46.46 20.06 -16.37
C ALA A 362 45.94 19.86 -14.93
N ARG A 363 46.73 20.31 -13.95
CA ARG A 363 46.41 20.19 -12.52
C ARG A 363 45.15 20.96 -12.09
N ASP A 364 44.71 21.95 -12.86
CA ASP A 364 43.49 22.71 -12.59
C ASP A 364 42.20 21.99 -13.04
N ARG A 365 42.32 20.75 -13.54
CA ARG A 365 41.21 19.87 -13.98
C ARG A 365 40.24 20.53 -14.96
N LYS A 366 40.73 21.38 -15.85
CA LYS A 366 39.93 21.91 -16.96
C LYS A 366 39.87 20.94 -18.13
N LEU A 367 38.67 20.78 -18.70
CA LEU A 367 38.44 19.95 -19.88
C LEU A 367 39.25 20.51 -21.05
N ASN A 368 40.04 19.67 -21.71
CA ASN A 368 40.73 19.99 -22.94
C ASN A 368 39.81 19.70 -24.15
N PRO A 369 39.26 20.73 -24.83
CA PRO A 369 38.35 20.52 -25.96
C PRO A 369 39.04 19.90 -27.18
N ASP A 370 40.37 20.05 -27.29
CA ASP A 370 41.20 19.50 -28.37
C ASP A 370 41.81 18.13 -28.00
N ALA A 371 41.27 17.45 -26.98
CA ALA A 371 41.76 16.14 -26.57
C ALA A 371 41.61 15.11 -27.69
N ASP A 372 42.73 14.51 -28.11
CA ASP A 372 42.71 13.36 -28.99
C ASP A 372 42.45 12.09 -28.16
N LEU A 373 41.28 11.48 -28.35
CA LEU A 373 40.88 10.24 -27.69
C LEU A 373 41.40 8.99 -28.44
N VAL A 374 42.14 9.19 -29.54
CA VAL A 374 42.67 8.13 -30.40
C VAL A 374 41.55 7.16 -30.83
N VAL A 375 40.45 7.74 -31.34
CA VAL A 375 39.32 6.96 -31.87
C VAL A 375 39.72 6.39 -33.23
N GLN A 376 39.71 5.07 -33.35
CA GLN A 376 40.08 4.37 -34.57
C GLN A 376 38.90 3.54 -35.12
N ALA A 377 38.67 3.65 -36.42
CA ALA A 377 37.71 2.85 -37.15
C ALA A 377 38.35 1.57 -37.70
N GLN A 378 37.91 0.39 -37.24
CA GLN A 378 38.42 -0.90 -37.70
C GLN A 378 37.36 -1.66 -38.52
N PRO A 379 37.54 -1.81 -39.84
CA PRO A 379 36.53 -2.43 -40.70
C PRO A 379 36.37 -3.94 -40.45
N PHE A 380 35.15 -4.45 -40.65
CA PHE A 380 34.84 -5.88 -40.59
C PHE A 380 33.85 -6.30 -41.69
N SER A 381 33.88 -7.59 -42.06
CA SER A 381 33.06 -8.14 -43.17
C SER A 381 31.85 -8.95 -42.73
N LYS A 382 31.73 -9.26 -41.43
CA LYS A 382 30.57 -9.98 -40.86
C LYS A 382 29.30 -9.10 -40.92
N PRO A 383 28.08 -9.66 -41.03
CA PRO A 383 26.86 -8.87 -40.90
C PRO A 383 26.83 -8.05 -39.59
N PRO A 384 26.38 -6.78 -39.61
CA PRO A 384 26.54 -5.86 -38.48
C PRO A 384 25.81 -6.32 -37.21
N PHE A 385 24.59 -6.85 -37.33
CA PHE A 385 23.82 -7.33 -36.16
C PHE A 385 24.40 -8.61 -35.55
N GLU A 386 24.98 -9.50 -36.36
CA GLU A 386 25.72 -10.64 -35.82
C GLU A 386 26.98 -10.19 -35.07
N ARG A 387 27.64 -9.12 -35.55
CA ARG A 387 28.80 -8.55 -34.89
C ARG A 387 28.45 -7.86 -33.57
N LEU A 388 27.32 -7.16 -33.51
CA LEU A 388 26.80 -6.56 -32.27
C LEU A 388 26.42 -7.66 -31.26
N TYR A 389 25.85 -8.77 -31.73
CA TYR A 389 25.59 -9.93 -30.86
C TYR A 389 26.89 -10.57 -30.34
N ASP A 390 27.94 -10.67 -31.17
CA ASP A 390 29.26 -11.11 -30.69
C ASP A 390 29.81 -10.20 -29.60
N HIS A 391 29.64 -8.87 -29.73
CA HIS A 391 30.04 -7.89 -28.72
C HIS A 391 29.28 -8.06 -27.41
N LEU A 392 27.96 -8.21 -27.48
CA LEU A 392 27.10 -8.46 -26.32
C LEU A 392 27.57 -9.69 -25.54
N LEU A 393 27.83 -10.79 -26.26
CA LEU A 393 28.33 -12.02 -25.65
C LEU A 393 29.72 -11.81 -25.07
N ALA A 394 30.67 -11.28 -25.85
CA ALA A 394 32.03 -11.04 -25.37
C ALA A 394 32.03 -10.22 -24.08
N LYS A 395 31.31 -9.10 -24.06
CA LYS A 395 31.15 -8.25 -22.89
C LYS A 395 30.55 -9.00 -21.70
N THR A 396 29.42 -9.69 -21.93
CA THR A 396 28.71 -10.44 -20.89
C THR A 396 29.62 -11.48 -20.23
N TYR A 397 30.35 -12.25 -21.03
CA TYR A 397 31.26 -13.28 -20.53
C TYR A 397 32.49 -12.66 -19.86
N ASP A 398 33.05 -11.58 -20.39
CA ASP A 398 34.22 -10.94 -19.80
C ASP A 398 33.89 -10.25 -18.47
N ASP A 399 32.77 -9.52 -18.39
CA ASP A 399 32.31 -8.87 -17.15
C ASP A 399 31.92 -9.89 -16.09
N SER A 400 31.23 -10.97 -16.48
CA SER A 400 30.83 -12.02 -15.54
C SER A 400 32.04 -12.76 -14.96
N LYS A 401 33.13 -12.92 -15.71
CA LYS A 401 34.38 -13.52 -15.19
C LYS A 401 35.13 -12.58 -14.25
N ALA A 402 34.93 -11.26 -14.36
CA ALA A 402 35.46 -10.30 -13.39
C ALA A 402 34.63 -10.30 -12.09
N ILE A 403 33.33 -10.58 -12.15
CA ILE A 403 32.42 -10.61 -11.00
C ILE A 403 32.43 -11.97 -10.29
N ALA A 404 32.35 -13.06 -11.06
CA ALA A 404 32.31 -14.45 -10.60
C ALA A 404 33.47 -15.21 -11.24
N VAL A 405 34.63 -15.15 -10.59
CA VAL A 405 35.92 -15.61 -11.14
C VAL A 405 35.99 -17.14 -11.08
N PRO A 406 36.14 -17.85 -12.22
CA PRO A 406 36.37 -19.28 -12.20
C PRO A 406 37.66 -19.62 -11.48
N SER A 407 37.64 -20.68 -10.67
CA SER A 407 38.77 -21.14 -9.85
C SER A 407 40.09 -21.28 -10.63
N ALA A 408 40.01 -21.72 -11.89
CA ALA A 408 41.16 -21.92 -12.78
C ALA A 408 41.73 -20.63 -13.40
N GLN A 409 41.02 -19.50 -13.27
CA GLN A 409 41.34 -18.22 -13.92
C GLN A 409 41.64 -17.11 -12.91
N VAL A 410 41.85 -17.45 -11.64
CA VAL A 410 42.11 -16.45 -10.59
C VAL A 410 43.46 -15.78 -10.81
N ASP A 411 43.43 -14.46 -10.98
CA ASP A 411 44.59 -13.57 -11.02
C ASP A 411 44.46 -12.55 -9.87
N GLN A 412 45.32 -12.67 -8.86
CA GLN A 412 45.28 -11.80 -7.69
C GLN A 412 45.59 -10.33 -8.03
N GLN A 413 46.48 -10.09 -9.00
CA GLN A 413 46.87 -8.73 -9.35
C GLN A 413 45.73 -8.02 -10.08
N ALA A 414 45.04 -8.74 -10.97
CA ALA A 414 43.84 -8.22 -11.64
C ALA A 414 42.68 -7.99 -10.65
N HIS A 415 42.51 -8.89 -9.68
CA HIS A 415 41.51 -8.79 -8.62
C HIS A 415 41.69 -7.53 -7.74
N ASP A 416 42.91 -7.33 -7.22
CA ASP A 416 43.21 -6.18 -6.35
C ASP A 416 43.00 -4.85 -7.09
N ALA A 417 43.44 -4.76 -8.34
CA ALA A 417 43.26 -3.58 -9.18
C ALA A 417 41.77 -3.26 -9.47
N LEU A 418 40.94 -4.28 -9.59
CA LEU A 418 39.49 -4.12 -9.77
C LEU A 418 38.83 -3.59 -8.51
N ILE A 419 39.13 -4.16 -7.33
CA ILE A 419 38.53 -3.71 -6.05
C ILE A 419 38.90 -2.26 -5.76
N GLU A 420 40.19 -1.91 -5.86
CA GLU A 420 40.67 -0.55 -5.63
C GLU A 420 39.98 0.45 -6.58
N SER A 421 39.76 0.05 -7.84
CA SER A 421 39.03 0.88 -8.80
C SER A 421 37.56 1.06 -8.45
N LEU A 422 36.89 0.05 -7.89
CA LEU A 422 35.48 0.16 -7.50
C LEU A 422 35.34 1.04 -6.25
N GLU A 423 36.21 0.85 -5.26
CA GLU A 423 36.22 1.62 -4.01
C GLU A 423 36.49 3.11 -4.25
N ASN A 424 37.45 3.44 -5.12
CA ASN A 424 37.72 4.84 -5.52
C ASN A 424 36.52 5.52 -6.21
N ASN A 425 35.59 4.73 -6.75
CA ASN A 425 34.35 5.21 -7.35
C ASN A 425 33.13 5.08 -6.40
N GLY A 426 33.36 4.80 -5.11
CA GLY A 426 32.31 4.69 -4.09
C GLY A 426 31.42 3.45 -4.25
N MET A 427 31.88 2.42 -4.96
CA MET A 427 31.14 1.17 -5.18
C MET A 427 31.89 -0.02 -4.56
N ASN A 428 31.15 -1.02 -4.10
CA ASN A 428 31.73 -2.32 -3.75
C ASN A 428 31.31 -3.38 -4.79
N LEU A 429 32.05 -4.47 -4.85
CA LEU A 429 31.83 -5.52 -5.84
C LEU A 429 30.47 -6.23 -5.67
N LEU A 430 29.95 -6.34 -4.45
CA LEU A 430 28.65 -6.97 -4.21
C LEU A 430 27.51 -6.14 -4.79
N ASN A 431 27.57 -4.80 -4.68
CA ASN A 431 26.65 -3.90 -5.37
C ASN A 431 26.72 -4.12 -6.89
N VAL A 432 27.93 -4.23 -7.45
CA VAL A 432 28.10 -4.54 -8.88
C VAL A 432 27.50 -5.91 -9.22
N ALA A 433 27.73 -6.95 -8.41
CA ALA A 433 27.21 -8.30 -8.62
C ALA A 433 25.68 -8.41 -8.49
N GLY A 434 25.07 -7.63 -7.60
CA GLY A 434 23.62 -7.55 -7.41
C GLY A 434 22.91 -6.76 -8.51
N PHE A 435 23.57 -5.75 -9.07
CA PHE A 435 23.05 -4.97 -10.22
C PHE A 435 23.45 -5.54 -11.58
N PHE A 436 24.43 -6.44 -11.63
CA PHE A 436 24.82 -7.12 -12.85
C PHE A 436 23.78 -8.17 -13.23
N VAL A 437 22.86 -7.77 -14.09
CA VAL A 437 22.03 -8.70 -14.85
C VAL A 437 22.42 -8.55 -16.31
N PRO A 438 23.02 -9.58 -16.94
CA PRO A 438 23.41 -9.46 -18.33
C PRO A 438 22.23 -9.00 -19.18
N VAL A 439 22.47 -8.14 -20.18
CA VAL A 439 21.50 -7.84 -21.24
C VAL A 439 20.28 -6.97 -20.82
N LEU A 440 20.05 -6.72 -19.53
CA LEU A 440 18.89 -5.95 -19.05
C LEU A 440 18.93 -4.45 -19.44
N GLY A 441 20.13 -3.93 -19.78
CA GLY A 441 20.34 -2.56 -20.25
C GLY A 441 20.94 -2.40 -21.65
N GLU A 442 21.26 -3.50 -22.34
CA GLU A 442 21.94 -3.48 -23.65
C GLU A 442 21.00 -3.82 -24.82
N VAL A 443 19.86 -4.48 -24.57
CA VAL A 443 18.86 -4.72 -25.62
C VAL A 443 17.80 -3.63 -25.58
N MET A 444 17.78 -2.90 -26.69
CA MET A 444 17.33 -1.51 -26.84
C MET A 444 15.83 -1.26 -26.98
N SER A 445 14.98 -2.27 -26.77
CA SER A 445 13.56 -2.16 -27.09
C SER A 445 12.77 -1.14 -26.26
N VAL A 446 13.34 -0.60 -25.18
CA VAL A 446 12.72 0.45 -24.37
C VAL A 446 13.08 1.86 -24.89
N VAL A 447 14.28 2.09 -25.44
CA VAL A 447 14.85 3.44 -25.78
C VAL A 447 14.00 4.20 -26.81
N ALA A 448 13.39 3.47 -27.74
CA ALA A 448 12.52 3.98 -28.80
C ALA A 448 11.24 4.70 -28.29
N LEU A 449 10.75 4.34 -27.11
CA LEU A 449 9.54 4.92 -26.50
C LEU A 449 9.82 6.21 -25.72
N TYR A 450 11.02 6.34 -25.14
CA TYR A 450 11.36 7.43 -24.21
C TYR A 450 11.21 8.81 -24.84
N GLN A 451 11.62 8.99 -26.09
CA GLN A 451 11.77 10.34 -26.63
C GLN A 451 10.43 11.01 -26.97
N LEU A 452 9.39 10.24 -27.29
CA LEU A 452 8.06 10.77 -27.57
C LEU A 452 7.22 10.85 -26.28
N ALA A 453 7.37 9.88 -25.37
CA ALA A 453 6.66 9.83 -24.10
C ALA A 453 7.19 10.82 -23.04
N SER A 454 8.49 11.15 -23.04
CA SER A 454 9.13 11.92 -21.95
C SER A 454 8.73 13.39 -21.86
N GLU A 455 8.18 13.98 -22.92
CA GLU A 455 7.64 15.34 -22.87
C GLU A 455 6.25 15.37 -22.24
N ALA A 456 5.41 14.36 -22.54
CA ALA A 456 4.04 14.30 -22.05
C ALA A 456 3.88 13.55 -20.71
N PHE A 457 4.75 12.58 -20.40
CA PHE A 457 4.59 11.65 -19.28
C PHE A 457 5.78 11.61 -18.33
N VAL A 458 5.54 11.24 -17.07
CA VAL A 458 6.57 11.06 -16.04
C VAL A 458 6.39 9.75 -15.27
N ALA A 459 7.51 9.15 -14.84
CA ALA A 459 7.55 7.90 -14.07
C ALA A 459 6.72 6.79 -14.73
N TYR A 460 6.79 6.70 -16.06
CA TYR A 460 6.04 5.69 -16.82
C TYR A 460 6.65 4.28 -16.70
N GLU A 461 7.85 4.18 -16.12
CA GLU A 461 8.49 2.93 -15.70
C GLU A 461 7.63 2.17 -14.67
N ASP A 462 6.79 2.89 -13.91
CA ASP A 462 5.84 2.31 -12.93
C ASP A 462 4.54 1.79 -13.57
N TRP A 463 4.40 1.92 -14.89
CA TRP A 463 3.17 1.56 -15.60
C TRP A 463 3.19 0.09 -16.01
N LYS A 464 2.02 -0.53 -16.04
CA LYS A 464 1.86 -1.88 -16.58
C LYS A 464 2.03 -1.88 -18.10
N HIS A 465 2.33 -3.04 -18.67
CA HIS A 465 2.56 -3.17 -20.10
C HIS A 465 1.38 -2.68 -20.95
N ASP A 466 0.15 -3.02 -20.56
CA ASP A 466 -1.10 -2.59 -21.19
C ASP A 466 -1.37 -1.09 -21.02
N GLU A 467 -0.98 -0.51 -19.88
CA GLU A 467 -1.09 0.93 -19.60
C GLU A 467 -0.16 1.76 -20.50
N VAL A 468 1.08 1.31 -20.71
CA VAL A 468 2.03 1.95 -21.66
C VAL A 468 1.51 1.84 -23.10
N GLU A 469 0.94 0.71 -23.47
CA GLU A 469 0.38 0.50 -24.80
C GLU A 469 -0.79 1.44 -25.08
N ASP A 470 -1.75 1.50 -24.15
CA ASP A 470 -2.94 2.37 -24.24
C ASP A 470 -2.55 3.85 -24.33
N ALA A 471 -1.60 4.30 -23.50
CA ALA A 471 -1.14 5.69 -23.53
C ALA A 471 -0.43 6.04 -24.84
N MET A 472 0.45 5.16 -25.33
CA MET A 472 1.19 5.43 -26.56
C MET A 472 0.28 5.39 -27.79
N GLN A 473 -0.69 4.48 -27.84
CA GLN A 473 -1.69 4.46 -28.91
C GLN A 473 -2.43 5.81 -28.98
N HIS A 474 -2.85 6.33 -27.82
CA HIS A 474 -3.49 7.64 -27.72
C HIS A 474 -2.59 8.78 -28.21
N VAL A 475 -1.29 8.74 -27.93
CA VAL A 475 -0.32 9.73 -28.41
C VAL A 475 -0.18 9.71 -29.94
N TYR A 476 -0.12 8.53 -30.57
CA TYR A 476 -0.06 8.44 -32.04
C TYR A 476 -1.34 8.95 -32.68
N ASP A 477 -2.51 8.60 -32.12
CA ASP A 477 -3.81 9.04 -32.63
C ASP A 477 -3.95 10.57 -32.58
N ILE A 478 -3.52 11.19 -31.47
CA ILE A 478 -3.46 12.66 -31.34
C ILE A 478 -2.47 13.25 -32.35
N GLY A 479 -1.28 12.67 -32.46
CA GLY A 479 -0.22 13.13 -33.36
C GLY A 479 -0.64 13.13 -34.84
N GLU A 480 -1.31 12.08 -35.29
CA GLU A 480 -1.89 12.00 -36.64
C GLU A 480 -2.87 13.15 -36.90
N ASN A 481 -3.77 13.41 -35.95
CA ASN A 481 -4.74 14.50 -36.07
C ASN A 481 -4.09 15.88 -36.08
N VAL A 482 -3.10 16.15 -35.21
CA VAL A 482 -2.40 17.45 -35.15
C VAL A 482 -1.64 17.75 -36.44
N ALA A 483 -0.89 16.78 -36.96
CA ALA A 483 -0.13 16.99 -38.19
C ALA A 483 -1.04 17.19 -39.41
N GLN A 484 -2.17 16.47 -39.49
CA GLN A 484 -3.17 16.70 -40.53
C GLN A 484 -3.73 18.12 -40.49
N MET A 485 -3.96 18.70 -39.30
CA MET A 485 -4.40 20.09 -39.16
C MET A 485 -3.37 21.10 -39.69
N LEU A 486 -2.08 20.87 -39.42
CA LEU A 486 -1.00 21.77 -39.85
C LEU A 486 -0.79 21.74 -41.37
N LEU A 487 -0.90 20.55 -41.99
CA LEU A 487 -0.73 20.40 -43.45
C LEU A 487 -1.93 20.93 -44.26
N ALA A 488 -3.14 20.95 -43.68
CA ALA A 488 -4.36 21.36 -44.37
C ALA A 488 -4.69 22.87 -44.28
N GLY A 489 -3.88 23.68 -43.58
CA GLY A 489 -4.06 25.14 -43.52
C GLY A 489 -5.22 25.64 -42.63
N GLY A 490 -5.75 24.80 -41.74
CA GLY A 490 -6.73 25.18 -40.71
C GLY A 490 -8.18 24.74 -40.95
N VAL A 491 -8.75 24.14 -39.91
CA VAL A 491 -10.15 23.69 -39.69
C VAL A 491 -10.65 22.51 -40.55
N VAL A 492 -10.15 21.30 -40.25
CA VAL A 492 -10.98 20.10 -40.41
C VAL A 492 -11.73 19.88 -39.09
N ALA A 493 -13.05 19.99 -39.14
CA ALA A 493 -14.00 19.82 -38.03
C ALA A 493 -14.14 18.36 -37.54
N ALA A 494 -13.07 17.55 -37.59
CA ALA A 494 -13.09 16.12 -37.30
C ALA A 494 -12.34 15.76 -36.00
N VAL A 495 -12.44 16.60 -34.97
CA VAL A 495 -11.91 16.28 -33.61
C VAL A 495 -12.93 15.48 -32.77
N ASN A 496 -14.19 15.41 -33.22
CA ASN A 496 -15.27 14.71 -32.54
C ASN A 496 -15.19 13.19 -32.80
N GLY A 497 -14.30 12.47 -32.11
CA GLY A 497 -14.27 11.01 -32.26
C GLY A 497 -13.26 10.22 -31.43
N LEU A 498 -12.19 10.84 -30.91
CA LEU A 498 -11.27 10.13 -30.02
C LEU A 498 -11.89 10.03 -28.62
N GLN A 499 -12.52 8.87 -28.36
CA GLN A 499 -12.89 8.46 -27.01
C GLN A 499 -11.59 8.28 -26.22
N PRO A 500 -11.30 9.12 -25.22
CA PRO A 500 -10.08 8.96 -24.45
C PRO A 500 -10.13 7.69 -23.64
N SER A 501 -8.99 7.03 -23.52
CA SER A 501 -8.89 5.85 -22.68
C SER A 501 -9.11 6.22 -21.22
N MET A 502 -9.77 5.32 -20.47
CA MET A 502 -9.93 5.49 -19.01
C MET A 502 -8.58 5.59 -18.29
N PHE A 503 -7.50 5.04 -18.87
CA PHE A 503 -6.16 5.17 -18.29
C PHE A 503 -5.64 6.60 -18.46
N ILE A 504 -5.69 7.17 -19.67
CA ILE A 504 -5.29 8.56 -19.90
C ILE A 504 -6.05 9.52 -18.99
N GLU A 505 -7.36 9.32 -18.83
CA GLU A 505 -8.19 10.18 -17.96
C GLU A 505 -7.92 9.98 -16.46
N SER A 506 -7.31 8.86 -16.07
CA SER A 506 -6.85 8.64 -14.69
C SER A 506 -5.54 9.38 -14.37
N LEU A 507 -4.76 9.79 -15.38
CA LEU A 507 -3.48 10.46 -15.18
C LEU A 507 -3.66 11.88 -14.62
N VAL A 508 -2.67 12.33 -13.87
CA VAL A 508 -2.67 13.67 -13.26
C VAL A 508 -1.45 14.45 -13.68
N GLN A 509 -1.64 15.74 -13.91
CA GLN A 509 -0.55 16.66 -14.20
C GLN A 509 0.31 16.87 -12.94
N ARG A 510 1.61 16.58 -13.05
CA ARG A 510 2.63 16.71 -12.01
C ARG A 510 3.70 17.66 -12.50
N ARG A 511 4.22 18.51 -11.61
CA ARG A 511 5.39 19.33 -11.92
C ARG A 511 6.65 18.58 -11.49
N VAL A 512 7.53 18.28 -12.44
CA VAL A 512 8.79 17.57 -12.25
C VAL A 512 9.89 18.34 -12.98
N ASP A 513 10.95 18.69 -12.26
CA ASP A 513 12.08 19.50 -12.76
C ASP A 513 11.64 20.81 -13.46
N GLY A 514 10.55 21.41 -12.98
CA GLY A 514 9.99 22.66 -13.52
C GLY A 514 9.01 22.48 -14.68
N ALA A 515 8.98 21.32 -15.35
CA ALA A 515 8.02 20.99 -16.40
C ALA A 515 6.77 20.32 -15.84
N VAL A 516 5.60 20.54 -16.47
CA VAL A 516 4.38 19.78 -16.17
C VAL A 516 4.39 18.52 -17.03
N ARG A 517 4.04 17.36 -16.47
CA ARG A 517 3.93 16.07 -17.16
C ARG A 517 2.79 15.26 -16.56
N LEU A 518 2.19 14.35 -17.32
CA LEU A 518 1.16 13.42 -16.84
C LEU A 518 1.80 12.22 -16.14
N GLY A 519 1.35 11.91 -14.93
CA GLY A 519 1.82 10.75 -14.16
C GLY A 519 0.67 9.99 -13.51
N LYS A 520 0.88 8.69 -13.27
CA LYS A 520 -0.07 7.83 -12.57
C LYS A 520 -0.24 8.31 -11.13
N PRO A 521 -1.45 8.59 -10.64
CA PRO A 521 -1.71 9.17 -9.32
C PRO A 521 -1.55 8.15 -8.18
N SER A 522 -0.41 7.45 -8.12
CA SER A 522 -0.07 6.46 -7.08
C SER A 522 1.14 6.90 -6.24
N ILE A 523 1.17 6.43 -4.99
CA ILE A 523 2.30 6.54 -4.06
C ILE A 523 3.09 5.23 -3.91
N ASP A 524 2.77 4.17 -4.66
CA ASP A 524 3.37 2.84 -4.46
C ASP A 524 4.92 2.85 -4.53
N ALA A 525 5.50 3.64 -5.45
CA ALA A 525 6.94 3.83 -5.60
C ALA A 525 7.62 4.52 -4.38
N TYR A 526 6.84 5.08 -3.46
CA TYR A 526 7.31 5.74 -2.25
C TYR A 526 7.36 4.80 -1.05
N ALA A 527 6.92 3.56 -1.19
CA ALA A 527 6.95 2.57 -0.13
C ALA A 527 8.41 2.22 0.23
N HIS A 528 8.66 2.05 1.52
CA HIS A 528 9.97 1.66 2.05
C HIS A 528 9.91 0.24 2.59
N THR A 529 10.99 -0.52 2.39
CA THR A 529 11.16 -1.88 2.93
C THR A 529 11.83 -1.87 4.29
N VAL A 530 11.37 -0.99 5.20
CA VAL A 530 11.87 -0.88 6.58
C VAL A 530 10.97 -1.68 7.51
N SER A 531 11.58 -2.50 8.37
CA SER A 531 10.88 -3.21 9.44
C SER A 531 10.90 -2.38 10.71
N LEU A 532 9.73 -2.03 11.24
CA LEU A 532 9.62 -1.36 12.53
C LEU A 532 9.75 -2.39 13.67
N PRO A 533 10.40 -2.04 14.81
CA PRO A 533 10.42 -2.89 15.99
C PRO A 533 9.01 -3.16 16.55
N ASP A 534 8.76 -4.38 17.03
CA ASP A 534 7.44 -4.82 17.51
C ASP A 534 6.91 -4.04 18.73
N ASN A 535 7.80 -3.41 19.50
CA ASN A 535 7.46 -2.66 20.72
C ASN A 535 7.28 -1.15 20.48
N LEU A 536 7.30 -0.69 19.23
CA LEU A 536 7.17 0.72 18.90
C LEU A 536 5.69 1.15 18.95
N SER A 537 5.34 2.12 19.79
CA SER A 537 3.99 2.67 19.85
C SER A 537 3.80 3.82 18.86
N SER A 538 2.70 3.83 18.12
CA SER A 538 2.32 5.00 17.31
C SER A 538 1.81 6.16 18.18
N ASN A 539 1.98 7.39 17.71
CA ASN A 539 1.35 8.57 18.31
C ASN A 539 -0.17 8.64 18.04
N ALA A 540 -0.84 9.69 18.52
CA ALA A 540 -2.29 9.88 18.37
C ALA A 540 -2.78 9.99 16.90
N LEU A 541 -1.88 10.27 15.96
CA LEU A 541 -2.18 10.28 14.53
C LEU A 541 -1.92 8.93 13.86
N GLY A 542 -1.44 7.91 14.60
CA GLY A 542 -1.05 6.62 14.02
C GLY A 542 0.31 6.63 13.33
N LEU A 543 1.17 7.61 13.63
CA LEU A 543 2.54 7.71 13.09
C LEU A 543 3.55 7.09 14.05
N TYR A 544 4.59 6.47 13.49
CA TYR A 544 5.68 5.85 14.24
C TYR A 544 6.96 6.67 14.09
N GLU A 545 7.72 6.83 15.19
CA GLU A 545 9.04 7.45 15.16
C GLU A 545 10.13 6.39 15.25
N HIS A 546 10.99 6.31 14.24
CA HIS A 546 12.08 5.34 14.21
C HIS A 546 13.28 5.92 13.46
N GLU A 547 14.47 5.84 14.08
CA GLU A 547 15.73 6.40 13.56
C GLU A 547 15.66 7.88 13.17
N GLY A 548 14.95 8.69 13.96
CA GLY A 548 14.76 10.12 13.68
C GLY A 548 13.89 10.43 12.46
N LYS A 549 13.17 9.43 11.94
CA LYS A 549 12.21 9.57 10.83
C LYS A 549 10.81 9.22 11.29
N THR A 550 9.82 9.84 10.65
CA THR A 550 8.40 9.58 10.89
C THR A 550 7.83 8.66 9.82
N TRP A 551 7.12 7.64 10.24
CA TRP A 551 6.60 6.57 9.39
C TRP A 551 5.09 6.47 9.49
N LEU A 552 4.43 6.40 8.34
CA LEU A 552 3.00 6.18 8.19
C LEU A 552 2.76 4.80 7.57
N PRO A 553 2.14 3.86 8.30
CA PRO A 553 1.57 2.66 7.68
C PRO A 553 0.32 3.03 6.89
N LEU A 554 0.24 2.59 5.65
CA LEU A 554 -0.90 2.85 4.78
C LEU A 554 -1.06 1.68 3.80
N ASP A 555 -2.23 1.04 3.78
CA ASP A 555 -2.54 -0.13 2.93
C ASP A 555 -1.50 -1.24 2.99
N GLY A 556 -1.02 -1.57 4.20
CA GLY A 556 -0.05 -2.63 4.41
C GLY A 556 1.38 -2.31 3.98
N LYS A 557 1.64 -1.07 3.54
CA LYS A 557 2.97 -0.56 3.18
C LYS A 557 3.40 0.53 4.16
N LEU A 558 4.70 0.78 4.25
CA LEU A 558 5.27 1.80 5.12
C LEU A 558 5.83 2.97 4.29
N TYR A 559 5.44 4.19 4.65
CA TYR A 559 5.84 5.41 3.95
C TYR A 559 6.56 6.36 4.90
N ARG A 560 7.70 6.93 4.46
CA ARG A 560 8.33 8.04 5.17
C ARG A 560 7.53 9.31 4.92
N VAL A 561 7.13 9.98 5.99
CA VAL A 561 6.35 11.21 5.92
C VAL A 561 7.04 12.35 6.66
N GLU A 562 6.83 13.56 6.18
CA GLU A 562 7.35 14.78 6.81
C GLU A 562 6.27 15.86 6.78
N SER A 563 6.24 16.66 7.84
CA SER A 563 5.43 17.87 7.92
C SER A 563 6.25 19.12 7.56
N ASP A 564 5.56 20.19 7.19
CA ASP A 564 6.12 21.54 7.15
C ASP A 564 6.46 22.05 8.56
N ALA A 565 7.15 23.19 8.64
CA ALA A 565 7.61 23.77 9.91
C ALA A 565 6.47 24.03 10.91
N ASP A 566 5.26 24.28 10.42
CA ASP A 566 4.06 24.56 11.23
C ASP A 566 3.26 23.27 11.55
N GLY A 567 3.69 22.10 11.07
CA GLY A 567 3.05 20.81 11.35
C GLY A 567 1.72 20.57 10.63
N THR A 568 1.35 21.40 9.66
CA THR A 568 0.02 21.43 9.04
C THR A 568 -0.06 20.71 7.70
N GLN A 569 1.03 20.68 6.93
CA GLN A 569 1.09 20.03 5.62
C GLN A 569 2.03 18.83 5.64
N TRP A 570 1.44 17.64 5.61
CA TRP A 570 2.18 16.38 5.55
C TRP A 570 2.41 15.95 4.11
N ARG A 571 3.60 15.37 3.85
CA ARG A 571 3.97 14.86 2.53
C ARG A 571 4.71 13.53 2.61
N VAL A 572 4.55 12.70 1.58
CA VAL A 572 5.29 11.44 1.42
C VAL A 572 6.64 11.69 0.74
N ARG A 573 7.70 11.07 1.24
CA ARG A 573 9.07 11.15 0.69
C ARG A 573 9.44 9.91 -0.11
N HIS A 574 10.14 10.10 -1.23
CA HIS A 574 10.60 9.02 -2.08
C HIS A 574 11.86 8.35 -1.47
N PRO A 575 12.03 7.02 -1.55
CA PRO A 575 13.15 6.31 -0.92
C PRO A 575 14.53 6.66 -1.48
N VAL A 576 14.65 6.83 -2.81
CA VAL A 576 15.95 7.07 -3.49
C VAL A 576 16.10 8.49 -4.05
N ASN A 577 15.08 9.03 -4.72
CA ASN A 577 15.14 10.32 -5.42
C ASN A 577 14.54 11.47 -4.59
N GLU A 578 15.38 12.24 -3.91
CA GLU A 578 14.95 13.41 -3.12
C GLU A 578 14.29 14.52 -3.96
N ARG A 579 14.53 14.57 -5.27
CA ARG A 579 13.93 15.54 -6.19
C ARG A 579 12.58 15.09 -6.76
N SER A 580 12.13 13.88 -6.44
CA SER A 580 10.81 13.41 -6.84
C SER A 580 9.71 14.28 -6.24
N TYR A 581 8.58 14.37 -6.94
CA TYR A 581 7.38 15.01 -6.41
C TYR A 581 7.02 14.44 -5.02
N ALA A 582 6.61 15.27 -4.06
CA ALA A 582 6.26 14.83 -2.72
C ALA A 582 4.73 14.92 -2.51
N PRO A 583 4.00 13.78 -2.61
CA PRO A 583 2.54 13.74 -2.53
C PRO A 583 2.02 14.31 -1.21
N LYS A 584 0.97 15.13 -1.27
CA LYS A 584 0.32 15.71 -0.09
C LYS A 584 -0.54 14.68 0.63
N LEU A 585 -0.54 14.75 1.96
CA LEU A 585 -1.37 13.97 2.87
C LEU A 585 -2.35 14.87 3.62
N LYS A 586 -3.57 14.37 3.82
CA LYS A 586 -4.60 14.93 4.69
C LYS A 586 -4.92 13.91 5.79
N HIS A 587 -5.18 14.40 7.00
CA HIS A 587 -5.67 13.57 8.10
C HIS A 587 -6.89 14.19 8.78
N ASN A 588 -7.70 13.36 9.43
CA ASN A 588 -8.86 13.81 10.23
C ASN A 588 -8.53 14.06 11.72
N GLY A 589 -7.26 13.90 12.10
CA GLY A 589 -6.81 14.07 13.49
C GLY A 589 -7.19 12.92 14.43
N ALA A 590 -7.77 11.83 13.89
CA ALA A 590 -8.18 10.63 14.63
C ALA A 590 -7.64 9.36 13.95
N GLY A 591 -6.45 9.46 13.34
CA GLY A 591 -5.75 8.33 12.71
C GLY A 591 -6.09 8.09 11.24
N ALA A 592 -7.17 8.63 10.67
CA ALA A 592 -7.44 8.41 9.24
C ALA A 592 -6.54 9.31 8.39
N TRP A 593 -5.80 8.71 7.46
CA TRP A 593 -4.93 9.39 6.50
C TRP A 593 -5.41 9.17 5.07
N ARG A 594 -5.27 10.21 4.25
CA ARG A 594 -5.49 10.15 2.81
C ARG A 594 -4.42 10.90 2.05
N HIS A 595 -3.97 10.35 0.93
CA HIS A 595 -3.14 11.11 0.00
C HIS A 595 -4.00 11.83 -1.04
N GLU A 596 -3.48 12.90 -1.64
CA GLU A 596 -4.22 13.83 -2.53
C GLU A 596 -4.80 13.20 -3.81
N TRP A 597 -4.48 11.94 -4.07
CA TRP A 597 -4.88 11.20 -5.26
C TRP A 597 -5.92 10.12 -5.01
N GLU A 598 -6.33 9.91 -3.76
CA GLU A 598 -7.37 8.94 -3.42
C GLU A 598 -8.75 9.51 -3.67
N ASN A 599 -9.66 8.67 -4.18
CA ASN A 599 -11.07 8.98 -4.27
C ASN A 599 -11.90 7.97 -3.44
N PRO A 600 -12.31 8.33 -2.20
CA PRO A 600 -13.06 7.42 -1.33
C PRO A 600 -14.43 7.00 -1.88
N MET A 601 -14.96 7.69 -2.89
CA MET A 601 -16.20 7.27 -3.56
C MET A 601 -16.06 5.92 -4.28
N GLY A 602 -14.83 5.50 -4.62
CA GLY A 602 -14.54 4.19 -5.23
C GLY A 602 -14.30 3.03 -4.25
N TRP A 603 -14.23 3.31 -2.94
CA TRP A 603 -13.90 2.32 -1.91
C TRP A 603 -15.08 1.41 -1.57
N ASP A 604 -14.81 0.13 -1.27
CA ASP A 604 -15.78 -0.72 -0.55
C ASP A 604 -15.84 -0.32 0.92
N GLU A 605 -16.87 -0.82 1.60
CA GLU A 605 -16.98 -0.79 3.05
C GLU A 605 -15.73 -1.34 3.76
N VAL A 606 -15.09 -2.40 3.25
CA VAL A 606 -13.89 -2.99 3.89
C VAL A 606 -12.70 -2.06 3.77
N THR A 607 -12.42 -1.55 2.57
CA THR A 607 -11.36 -0.54 2.37
C THR A 607 -11.68 0.70 3.20
N ALA A 608 -12.89 1.24 3.11
CA ALA A 608 -13.27 2.44 3.85
C ALA A 608 -13.16 2.25 5.37
N PHE A 609 -13.48 1.08 5.90
CA PHE A 609 -13.28 0.74 7.31
C PHE A 609 -11.80 0.68 7.69
N ARG A 610 -10.98 -0.07 6.93
CA ARG A 610 -9.54 -0.20 7.20
C ARG A 610 -8.81 1.13 7.11
N ARG A 611 -9.31 2.06 6.29
CA ARG A 611 -8.78 3.42 6.17
C ARG A 611 -9.14 4.36 7.32
N LEU A 612 -10.03 3.97 8.25
CA LEU A 612 -10.36 4.79 9.43
C LEU A 612 -9.15 4.96 10.37
N ASN A 613 -8.24 3.98 10.42
CA ASN A 613 -7.00 4.04 11.17
C ASN A 613 -5.95 3.07 10.57
N PRO A 614 -4.68 3.46 10.42
CA PRO A 614 -3.59 2.61 9.94
C PRO A 614 -3.51 1.23 10.56
N THR A 615 -3.83 1.09 11.85
CA THR A 615 -3.77 -0.19 12.57
C THR A 615 -4.90 -1.15 12.17
N TYR A 616 -5.98 -0.64 11.56
CA TYR A 616 -7.14 -1.45 11.20
C TYR A 616 -6.92 -2.31 9.95
N HIS A 617 -5.81 -2.15 9.23
CA HIS A 617 -5.46 -3.03 8.11
C HIS A 617 -5.41 -4.51 8.51
N ALA A 618 -5.04 -4.80 9.77
CA ALA A 618 -4.98 -6.15 10.32
C ALA A 618 -6.35 -6.76 10.71
N PHE A 619 -7.47 -6.07 10.46
CA PHE A 619 -8.80 -6.62 10.72
C PHE A 619 -9.23 -7.58 9.60
N PRO A 620 -9.57 -8.84 9.92
CA PRO A 620 -10.24 -9.74 9.01
C PRO A 620 -11.55 -9.13 8.48
N GLU A 621 -11.91 -9.44 7.24
CA GLU A 621 -13.14 -8.92 6.64
C GLU A 621 -14.40 -9.31 7.45
N GLU A 622 -14.38 -10.49 8.08
CA GLU A 622 -15.42 -11.00 8.97
C GLU A 622 -15.68 -10.06 10.16
N ASP A 623 -14.61 -9.57 10.79
CA ASP A 623 -14.68 -8.65 11.92
C ASP A 623 -15.14 -7.26 11.49
N VAL A 624 -14.73 -6.81 10.30
CA VAL A 624 -15.23 -5.57 9.70
C VAL A 624 -16.75 -5.64 9.52
N GLN A 625 -17.23 -6.71 8.88
CA GLN A 625 -18.67 -6.91 8.68
C GLN A 625 -19.43 -7.05 10.00
N LYS A 626 -18.86 -7.74 11.01
CA LYS A 626 -19.40 -7.84 12.36
C LYS A 626 -19.60 -6.45 12.98
N VAL A 627 -18.58 -5.59 12.97
CA VAL A 627 -18.65 -4.23 13.53
C VAL A 627 -19.70 -3.37 12.81
N LEU A 628 -19.72 -3.40 11.48
CA LEU A 628 -20.67 -2.61 10.69
C LEU A 628 -22.11 -3.03 10.97
N ARG A 629 -22.37 -4.33 11.08
CA ARG A 629 -23.71 -4.86 11.42
C ARG A 629 -24.13 -4.57 12.86
N ILE A 630 -23.23 -4.72 13.84
CA ILE A 630 -23.51 -4.39 15.25
C ILE A 630 -24.01 -2.95 15.37
N THR A 631 -23.30 -2.03 14.71
CA THR A 631 -23.56 -0.59 14.79
C THR A 631 -24.66 -0.10 13.84
N GLY A 632 -25.03 -0.91 12.84
CA GLY A 632 -25.89 -0.48 11.73
C GLY A 632 -25.20 0.51 10.78
N THR A 633 -23.88 0.56 10.79
CA THR A 633 -23.09 1.46 9.93
C THR A 633 -23.17 0.99 8.49
N GLN A 634 -23.61 1.88 7.60
CA GLN A 634 -23.67 1.60 6.16
C GLN A 634 -22.40 2.07 5.45
N GLU A 635 -22.08 1.44 4.33
CA GLU A 635 -20.97 1.82 3.45
C GLU A 635 -20.98 3.32 3.10
N ALA A 636 -22.18 3.87 2.88
CA ALA A 636 -22.40 5.29 2.61
C ALA A 636 -21.80 6.21 3.68
N LEU A 637 -21.95 5.85 4.97
CA LEU A 637 -21.43 6.64 6.09
C LEU A 637 -19.90 6.60 6.14
N LEU A 638 -19.29 5.43 5.90
CA LEU A 638 -17.83 5.29 5.87
C LEU A 638 -17.20 6.15 4.77
N ARG A 639 -17.78 6.15 3.57
CA ARG A 639 -17.30 7.00 2.48
C ARG A 639 -17.40 8.47 2.84
N GLN A 640 -18.47 8.86 3.53
CA GLN A 640 -18.63 10.24 3.95
C GLN A 640 -17.59 10.67 4.97
N VAL A 641 -17.32 9.82 5.97
CA VAL A 641 -16.25 10.06 6.94
C VAL A 641 -14.94 10.38 6.22
N HIS A 642 -14.64 9.63 5.17
CA HIS A 642 -13.47 9.90 4.34
C HIS A 642 -13.61 11.18 3.54
N VAL A 643 -14.56 11.28 2.60
CA VAL A 643 -14.71 12.43 1.69
C VAL A 643 -14.67 13.77 2.43
N GLU A 644 -15.42 13.91 3.54
CA GLU A 644 -15.50 15.14 4.34
C GLU A 644 -14.43 15.26 5.44
N ASN A 645 -13.47 14.32 5.49
CA ASN A 645 -12.39 14.30 6.49
C ASN A 645 -12.88 14.33 7.95
N LEU A 646 -14.00 13.67 8.23
CA LEU A 646 -14.60 13.63 9.56
C LEU A 646 -13.90 12.60 10.45
N GLN A 647 -14.07 12.74 11.76
CA GLN A 647 -13.71 11.67 12.68
C GLN A 647 -14.72 10.52 12.58
N PRO A 648 -14.29 9.25 12.80
CA PRO A 648 -15.21 8.12 12.84
C PRO A 648 -16.23 8.31 13.98
N PRO A 649 -17.52 7.97 13.78
CA PRO A 649 -18.55 8.09 14.81
C PRO A 649 -18.20 7.29 16.07
N ALA A 650 -18.54 7.82 17.25
CA ALA A 650 -18.17 7.23 18.53
C ALA A 650 -18.69 5.81 18.74
N LEU A 651 -19.93 5.52 18.32
CA LEU A 651 -20.50 4.16 18.39
C LEU A 651 -19.73 3.16 17.51
N LEU A 652 -19.21 3.63 16.36
CA LEU A 652 -18.34 2.83 15.52
C LEU A 652 -16.99 2.59 16.19
N LYS A 653 -16.36 3.64 16.74
CA LYS A 653 -15.10 3.52 17.50
C LYS A 653 -15.22 2.54 18.67
N ASP A 654 -16.30 2.63 19.45
CA ASP A 654 -16.58 1.72 20.56
C ASP A 654 -16.69 0.25 20.12
N ALA A 655 -17.47 -0.02 19.07
CA ALA A 655 -17.62 -1.38 18.54
C ALA A 655 -16.30 -1.94 17.98
N ILE A 656 -15.50 -1.10 17.30
CA ILE A 656 -14.15 -1.50 16.82
C ILE A 656 -13.26 -1.88 18.00
N GLN A 657 -13.19 -1.01 19.02
CA GLN A 657 -12.35 -1.23 20.20
C GLN A 657 -12.77 -2.48 20.99
N ARG A 658 -14.07 -2.79 21.03
CA ARG A 658 -14.57 -4.02 21.65
C ARG A 658 -14.21 -5.27 20.87
N VAL A 659 -14.40 -5.30 19.56
CA VAL A 659 -14.00 -6.44 18.72
C VAL A 659 -12.48 -6.63 18.73
N GLU A 660 -11.70 -5.55 18.75
CA GLU A 660 -10.25 -5.61 18.88
C GLU A 660 -9.82 -6.24 20.21
N THR A 661 -10.43 -5.79 21.31
CA THR A 661 -10.12 -6.30 22.66
C THR A 661 -10.56 -7.73 22.81
N GLU A 662 -11.72 -8.11 22.27
CA GLU A 662 -12.19 -9.49 22.23
C GLU A 662 -11.16 -10.38 21.51
N ARG A 663 -10.64 -9.96 20.35
CA ARG A 663 -9.61 -10.70 19.61
C ARG A 663 -8.30 -10.82 20.39
N GLN A 664 -7.85 -9.73 21.02
CA GLN A 664 -6.67 -9.73 21.89
C GLN A 664 -6.83 -10.73 23.04
N LEU A 665 -8.00 -10.76 23.69
CA LEU A 665 -8.28 -11.70 24.78
C LEU A 665 -8.24 -13.15 24.30
N HIS A 666 -8.85 -13.47 23.16
CA HIS A 666 -8.80 -14.84 22.62
C HIS A 666 -7.37 -15.27 22.27
N ALA A 667 -6.59 -14.39 21.63
CA ALA A 667 -5.18 -14.67 21.36
C ALA A 667 -4.38 -14.93 22.65
N CYS A 668 -4.67 -14.20 23.73
CA CYS A 668 -4.06 -14.45 25.04
C CYS A 668 -4.52 -15.79 25.66
N ILE A 669 -5.80 -16.14 25.55
CA ILE A 669 -6.33 -17.43 26.03
C ILE A 669 -5.63 -18.58 25.29
N ASP A 670 -5.53 -18.51 23.96
CA ASP A 670 -4.86 -19.51 23.13
C ASP A 670 -3.37 -19.63 23.51
N ALA A 671 -2.69 -18.50 23.76
CA ALA A 671 -1.30 -18.47 24.21
C ALA A 671 -1.10 -19.07 25.61
N LEU A 672 -2.09 -18.93 26.51
CA LEU A 672 -2.07 -19.58 27.82
C LEU A 672 -2.29 -21.10 27.71
N GLN A 673 -3.06 -21.57 26.74
CA GLN A 673 -3.29 -23.01 26.48
C GLN A 673 -2.12 -23.71 25.80
N ALA A 674 -1.21 -22.96 25.16
CA ALA A 674 -0.05 -23.51 24.48
C ALA A 674 0.81 -24.38 25.43
N ALA A 675 1.31 -25.51 24.91
CA ALA A 675 2.04 -26.50 25.71
C ALA A 675 3.39 -25.98 26.25
N ASP A 676 3.94 -24.96 25.61
CA ASP A 676 5.21 -24.36 25.98
C ASP A 676 5.06 -23.29 27.08
N VAL A 677 6.13 -23.04 27.85
CA VAL A 677 6.14 -21.96 28.87
C VAL A 677 6.44 -20.62 28.19
N ALA A 678 5.76 -20.34 27.08
CA ALA A 678 5.88 -19.07 26.38
C ALA A 678 5.42 -17.93 27.30
N ASP A 679 6.14 -16.82 27.24
CA ASP A 679 5.78 -15.58 27.90
C ASP A 679 4.52 -15.00 27.26
N VAL A 680 3.48 -14.82 28.09
CA VAL A 680 2.21 -14.21 27.69
C VAL A 680 2.21 -12.78 28.18
N HIS A 681 2.10 -11.83 27.25
CA HIS A 681 2.00 -10.41 27.54
C HIS A 681 0.54 -9.94 27.40
N VAL A 682 0.09 -9.10 28.33
CA VAL A 682 -1.25 -8.51 28.35
C VAL A 682 -1.16 -7.02 28.65
N SER A 683 -2.06 -6.23 28.06
CA SER A 683 -2.08 -4.77 28.28
C SER A 683 -2.44 -4.38 29.71
N HIS A 684 -3.27 -5.19 30.38
CA HIS A 684 -3.73 -4.98 31.75
C HIS A 684 -3.76 -6.31 32.49
N LEU A 685 -3.09 -6.39 33.65
CA LEU A 685 -3.00 -7.60 34.48
C LEU A 685 -4.22 -7.75 35.40
N GLU A 686 -4.79 -6.62 35.81
CA GLU A 686 -5.86 -6.49 36.80
C GLU A 686 -7.09 -7.36 36.46
N PRO A 687 -7.62 -7.35 35.22
CA PRO A 687 -8.78 -8.17 34.86
C PRO A 687 -8.51 -9.68 34.97
N TRP A 688 -7.30 -10.11 34.61
CA TRP A 688 -6.90 -11.53 34.67
C TRP A 688 -6.73 -12.02 36.11
N LEU A 689 -6.13 -11.20 36.98
CA LEU A 689 -5.96 -11.52 38.39
C LEU A 689 -7.31 -11.50 39.13
N LYS A 690 -8.17 -10.51 38.85
CA LYS A 690 -9.54 -10.46 39.37
C LYS A 690 -10.34 -11.71 38.97
N LEU A 691 -10.17 -12.17 37.74
CA LEU A 691 -10.80 -13.39 37.25
C LEU A 691 -10.28 -14.63 37.99
N LEU A 692 -8.95 -14.77 38.15
CA LEU A 692 -8.34 -15.89 38.88
C LEU A 692 -8.82 -15.97 40.34
N VAL A 693 -8.90 -14.84 41.03
CA VAL A 693 -9.37 -14.77 42.43
C VAL A 693 -10.86 -15.10 42.55
N SER A 694 -11.64 -14.87 41.48
CA SER A 694 -13.05 -15.23 41.43
C SER A 694 -13.29 -16.71 41.11
N SER A 695 -12.22 -17.48 40.86
CA SER A 695 -12.33 -18.86 40.40
C SER A 695 -12.61 -19.85 41.54
N PRO A 696 -13.32 -20.97 41.30
CA PRO A 696 -13.62 -21.97 42.33
C PRO A 696 -12.40 -22.64 42.96
N ARG A 697 -11.23 -22.59 42.31
CA ARG A 697 -9.98 -23.16 42.86
C ARG A 697 -9.24 -22.19 43.79
N TRP A 698 -9.64 -20.92 43.84
CA TRP A 698 -9.07 -19.93 44.76
C TRP A 698 -9.58 -20.14 46.19
N HIS A 699 -8.75 -19.88 47.19
CA HIS A 699 -9.12 -20.07 48.59
C HIS A 699 -9.90 -18.84 49.12
N GLU A 700 -11.13 -19.04 49.59
CA GLU A 700 -12.05 -17.96 50.03
C GLU A 700 -11.45 -17.02 51.10
N ALA A 701 -10.62 -17.55 52.01
CA ALA A 701 -9.98 -16.74 53.05
C ALA A 701 -8.68 -16.00 52.63
N ARG A 702 -8.26 -16.06 51.36
CA ARG A 702 -7.00 -15.46 50.86
C ARG A 702 -7.26 -14.28 49.92
N GLY A 703 -6.68 -13.13 50.27
CA GLY A 703 -6.60 -11.95 49.40
C GLY A 703 -5.37 -11.94 48.50
N LEU A 704 -5.47 -11.31 47.33
CA LEU A 704 -4.38 -11.07 46.39
C LEU A 704 -4.11 -9.56 46.29
N LEU A 705 -2.85 -9.16 46.49
CA LEU A 705 -2.40 -7.77 46.43
C LEU A 705 -1.49 -7.57 45.21
N LEU A 706 -1.83 -6.63 44.34
CA LEU A 706 -0.96 -6.15 43.27
C LEU A 706 -0.20 -4.92 43.76
N ILE A 707 1.13 -5.01 43.82
CA ILE A 707 2.00 -3.92 44.30
C ILE A 707 2.91 -3.41 43.19
N ASP A 708 3.31 -2.15 43.25
CA ASP A 708 4.32 -1.60 42.35
C ASP A 708 5.75 -2.01 42.75
N ALA A 709 6.74 -1.65 41.94
CA ALA A 709 8.16 -1.93 42.22
C ALA A 709 8.69 -1.23 43.50
N GLN A 710 7.97 -0.23 44.01
CA GLN A 710 8.28 0.51 45.23
C GLN A 710 7.50 -0.04 46.45
N GLY A 711 6.67 -1.08 46.26
CA GLY A 711 5.86 -1.71 47.29
C GLY A 711 4.54 -0.99 47.59
N ALA A 712 4.13 0.01 46.80
CA ALA A 712 2.83 0.65 46.94
C ALA A 712 1.72 -0.24 46.38
N LEU A 713 0.57 -0.26 47.04
CA LEU A 713 -0.59 -1.03 46.62
C LEU A 713 -1.25 -0.40 45.39
N LEU A 714 -1.32 -1.15 44.29
CA LEU A 714 -2.02 -0.75 43.07
C LEU A 714 -3.49 -1.20 43.11
N GLU A 715 -3.73 -2.51 43.31
CA GLU A 715 -5.07 -3.09 43.48
C GLU A 715 -5.06 -4.25 44.49
N ALA A 716 -6.23 -4.56 45.06
CA ALA A 716 -6.42 -5.67 45.98
C ALA A 716 -7.74 -6.40 45.70
N TRP A 717 -7.71 -7.72 45.64
CA TRP A 717 -8.89 -8.57 45.45
C TRP A 717 -9.08 -9.53 46.61
N ASN A 718 -10.34 -9.80 46.97
CA ASN A 718 -10.73 -10.56 48.16
C ASN A 718 -10.13 -10.02 49.48
N ALA A 719 -10.04 -8.68 49.58
CA ALA A 719 -9.48 -7.94 50.72
C ALA A 719 -10.55 -7.44 51.70
N GLY A 720 -11.52 -8.31 52.04
CA GLY A 720 -12.64 -8.00 52.95
C GLY A 720 -12.47 -8.55 54.36
N SER A 721 -13.51 -8.46 55.19
CA SER A 721 -13.50 -8.95 56.59
C SER A 721 -13.30 -10.46 56.76
N GLN A 722 -13.46 -11.23 55.68
CA GLN A 722 -13.24 -12.68 55.65
C GLN A 722 -11.78 -13.06 55.30
N MET A 723 -10.94 -12.09 54.95
CA MET A 723 -9.54 -12.29 54.63
C MET A 723 -8.73 -12.62 55.89
N THR A 724 -8.10 -13.79 55.90
CA THR A 724 -7.18 -14.21 56.99
C THR A 724 -5.76 -14.45 56.49
N ARG A 725 -5.54 -14.46 55.17
CA ARG A 725 -4.25 -14.68 54.50
C ARG A 725 -4.10 -13.73 53.31
N SER A 726 -2.86 -13.39 52.95
CA SER A 726 -2.54 -12.58 51.77
C SER A 726 -1.43 -13.19 50.94
N SER A 727 -1.51 -13.06 49.62
CA SER A 727 -0.38 -13.22 48.70
C SER A 727 -0.22 -11.94 47.89
N HIS A 728 1.01 -11.64 47.46
CA HIS A 728 1.30 -10.44 46.66
C HIS A 728 2.06 -10.81 45.39
N VAL A 729 1.88 -9.99 44.35
CA VAL A 729 2.59 -10.04 43.08
C VAL A 729 3.00 -8.63 42.67
N THR A 730 4.14 -8.49 41.99
CA THR A 730 4.70 -7.18 41.62
C THR A 730 4.31 -6.83 40.18
N GLY A 731 3.89 -5.59 39.91
CA GLY A 731 3.56 -5.05 38.58
C GLY A 731 4.13 -3.63 38.34
N PRO A 732 4.20 -3.15 37.08
CA PRO A 732 3.45 -3.63 35.92
C PRO A 732 4.38 -4.05 34.76
N THR A 733 4.82 -5.32 34.71
CA THR A 733 5.61 -5.81 33.57
C THR A 733 4.75 -6.20 32.37
N GLY A 734 3.41 -6.18 32.49
CA GLY A 734 2.47 -6.72 31.49
C GLY A 734 2.67 -8.22 31.22
N GLN A 735 3.65 -8.86 31.87
CA GLN A 735 4.09 -10.23 31.62
C GLN A 735 3.31 -11.18 32.54
N LEU A 736 2.15 -11.63 32.07
CA LEU A 736 1.24 -12.47 32.85
C LEU A 736 1.88 -13.78 33.28
N THR A 737 2.71 -14.41 32.43
CA THR A 737 3.42 -15.65 32.77
C THR A 737 4.34 -15.48 33.99
N GLU A 738 5.07 -14.36 34.06
CA GLU A 738 5.97 -14.05 35.18
C GLU A 738 5.18 -13.85 36.47
N VAL A 739 4.09 -13.07 36.40
CA VAL A 739 3.21 -12.79 37.55
C VAL A 739 2.58 -14.06 38.11
N LEU A 740 2.13 -14.98 37.24
CA LEU A 740 1.62 -16.29 37.65
C LEU A 740 2.72 -17.16 38.30
N GLY A 741 3.97 -17.05 37.83
CA GLY A 741 5.13 -17.68 38.44
C GLY A 741 5.41 -17.15 39.85
N GLN A 742 5.48 -15.83 40.03
CA GLN A 742 5.64 -15.17 41.33
C GLN A 742 4.53 -15.57 42.31
N LEU A 743 3.30 -15.68 41.81
CA LEU A 743 2.16 -16.10 42.62
C LEU A 743 2.35 -17.52 43.16
N LEU A 744 2.81 -18.47 42.33
CA LEU A 744 3.08 -19.84 42.76
C LEU A 744 4.20 -19.93 43.81
N GLU A 745 5.22 -19.05 43.73
CA GLU A 745 6.29 -18.98 44.74
C GLU A 745 5.77 -18.50 46.10
N ASN A 746 4.75 -17.66 46.10
CA ASN A 746 4.16 -17.05 47.29
C ASN A 746 2.96 -17.84 47.86
N LEU A 747 2.67 -19.02 47.30
CA LEU A 747 1.57 -19.89 47.74
C LEU A 747 2.06 -21.13 48.50
N PRO A 748 1.33 -21.59 49.54
CA PRO A 748 1.56 -22.89 50.15
C PRO A 748 1.44 -24.04 49.13
N ALA A 749 2.17 -25.15 49.35
CA ALA A 749 2.24 -26.27 48.40
C ALA A 749 0.87 -26.90 48.09
N ASP A 750 -0.02 -27.00 49.08
CA ASP A 750 -1.39 -27.53 48.92
C ASP A 750 -2.28 -26.61 48.09
N GLU A 751 -2.15 -25.29 48.27
CA GLU A 751 -2.89 -24.29 47.49
C GLU A 751 -2.35 -24.19 46.05
N ALA A 752 -1.02 -24.27 45.87
CA ALA A 752 -0.37 -24.31 44.56
C ALA A 752 -0.75 -25.57 43.76
N ALA A 753 -0.81 -26.74 44.41
CA ALA A 753 -1.27 -27.99 43.80
C ALA A 753 -2.75 -27.91 43.39
N ARG A 754 -3.61 -27.32 44.25
CA ARG A 754 -5.03 -27.09 43.95
C ARG A 754 -5.22 -26.20 42.73
N LEU A 755 -4.52 -25.06 42.67
CA LEU A 755 -4.65 -24.09 41.58
C LEU A 755 -4.11 -24.64 40.26
N SER A 756 -2.94 -25.28 40.29
CA SER A 756 -2.33 -25.88 39.10
C SER A 756 -2.99 -27.19 38.64
N GLY A 757 -3.70 -27.89 39.53
CA GLY A 757 -4.25 -29.22 39.27
C GLY A 757 -3.19 -30.32 39.19
N SER A 758 -2.00 -30.10 39.76
CA SER A 758 -0.89 -31.06 39.77
C SER A 758 -0.23 -31.13 41.14
N ASP A 759 -0.05 -32.34 41.66
CA ASP A 759 0.71 -32.59 42.90
C ASP A 759 2.24 -32.59 42.66
N SER A 760 2.70 -32.30 41.43
CA SER A 760 4.12 -32.23 41.11
C SER A 760 4.79 -31.07 41.84
N ALA A 761 6.01 -31.30 42.36
CA ALA A 761 6.87 -30.25 42.90
C ALA A 761 7.62 -29.46 41.80
N ASP A 762 7.52 -29.89 40.54
CA ASP A 762 8.13 -29.19 39.41
C ASP A 762 7.33 -27.91 39.09
N ARG A 763 8.00 -26.77 39.29
CA ARG A 763 7.43 -25.43 39.05
C ARG A 763 6.98 -25.22 37.61
N ALA A 764 7.67 -25.79 36.62
CA ALA A 764 7.26 -25.67 35.23
C ALA A 764 5.95 -26.42 34.96
N VAL A 765 5.76 -27.57 35.61
CA VAL A 765 4.51 -28.35 35.55
C VAL A 765 3.37 -27.60 36.25
N GLN A 766 3.62 -27.04 37.44
CA GLN A 766 2.63 -26.24 38.17
C GLN A 766 2.21 -24.98 37.39
N LEU A 767 3.17 -24.25 36.82
CA LEU A 767 2.90 -23.05 36.01
C LEU A 767 2.10 -23.40 34.76
N ARG A 768 2.45 -24.48 34.05
CA ARG A 768 1.68 -24.95 32.89
C ARG A 768 0.24 -25.33 33.27
N GLY A 769 0.07 -26.02 34.40
CA GLY A 769 -1.25 -26.38 34.94
C GLY A 769 -2.09 -25.14 35.30
N LEU A 770 -1.49 -24.15 35.95
CA LEU A 770 -2.15 -22.89 36.30
C LEU A 770 -2.54 -22.08 35.06
N LYS A 771 -1.62 -21.94 34.08
CA LYS A 771 -1.91 -21.27 32.79
C LYS A 771 -3.11 -21.91 32.11
N ARG A 772 -3.15 -23.24 32.00
CA ARG A 772 -4.25 -23.98 31.37
C ARG A 772 -5.56 -23.80 32.12
N TYR A 773 -5.54 -23.88 33.46
CA TYR A 773 -6.73 -23.64 34.27
C TYR A 773 -7.28 -22.23 34.07
N LEU A 774 -6.41 -21.21 34.13
CA LEU A 774 -6.82 -19.82 33.91
C LEU A 774 -7.37 -19.63 32.50
N ALA A 775 -6.78 -20.26 31.49
CA ALA A 775 -7.27 -20.19 30.11
C ALA A 775 -8.66 -20.81 29.94
N ASP A 776 -8.88 -22.02 30.48
CA ASP A 776 -10.18 -22.71 30.41
C ASP A 776 -11.27 -21.93 31.18
N TYR A 777 -10.90 -21.36 32.34
CA TYR A 777 -11.78 -20.51 33.12
C TYR A 777 -12.06 -19.16 32.41
N ALA A 778 -11.06 -18.56 31.77
CA ALA A 778 -11.23 -17.35 30.95
C ALA A 778 -12.08 -17.60 29.71
N GLN A 779 -11.96 -18.75 29.05
CA GLN A 779 -12.76 -19.10 27.88
C GLN A 779 -14.27 -19.11 28.18
N THR A 780 -14.64 -19.55 29.39
CA THR A 780 -16.04 -19.58 29.83
C THR A 780 -16.54 -18.23 30.37
N HIS A 781 -15.62 -17.33 30.77
CA HIS A 781 -15.94 -16.03 31.38
C HIS A 781 -15.42 -14.82 30.57
N VAL A 782 -15.16 -15.01 29.28
CA VAL A 782 -14.51 -13.97 28.44
C VAL A 782 -15.35 -12.70 28.33
N GLY A 783 -16.69 -12.79 28.44
CA GLY A 783 -17.57 -11.61 28.48
C GLY A 783 -17.26 -10.68 29.67
N ARG A 784 -17.11 -11.26 30.87
CA ARG A 784 -16.71 -10.51 32.07
C ARG A 784 -15.31 -9.91 31.92
N LEU A 785 -14.38 -10.69 31.37
CA LEU A 785 -13.01 -10.24 31.14
C LEU A 785 -12.97 -9.08 30.14
N LEU A 786 -13.77 -9.15 29.07
CA LEU A 786 -13.94 -8.08 28.09
C LEU A 786 -14.46 -6.80 28.77
N ASP A 787 -15.53 -6.88 29.55
CA ASP A 787 -16.10 -5.70 30.20
C ASP A 787 -15.15 -5.08 31.23
N ASP A 788 -14.41 -5.88 31.99
CA ASP A 788 -13.39 -5.40 32.93
C ASP A 788 -12.24 -4.67 32.19
N VAL A 789 -11.76 -5.20 31.06
CA VAL A 789 -10.75 -4.51 30.23
C VAL A 789 -11.31 -3.22 29.62
N GLN A 790 -12.57 -3.23 29.16
CA GLN A 790 -13.20 -2.03 28.61
C GLN A 790 -13.41 -0.94 29.65
N ALA A 791 -13.75 -1.31 30.89
CA ALA A 791 -13.86 -0.36 32.00
C ALA A 791 -12.52 0.34 32.29
N LEU A 792 -11.39 -0.37 32.21
CA LEU A 792 -10.06 0.22 32.36
C LEU A 792 -9.72 1.14 31.19
N LYS A 793 -9.92 0.69 29.94
CA LYS A 793 -9.68 1.51 28.73
C LYS A 793 -10.62 2.73 28.65
N GLY A 794 -11.77 2.66 29.32
CA GLY A 794 -12.78 3.72 29.35
C GLY A 794 -12.49 4.84 30.37
N ARG A 795 -11.46 4.71 31.22
CA ARG A 795 -11.05 5.77 32.16
C ARG A 795 -10.44 6.95 31.40
N SER A 796 -10.84 8.16 31.77
CA SER A 796 -10.31 9.40 31.20
C SER A 796 -9.93 10.36 32.31
N ASP A 797 -8.83 11.09 32.11
CA ASP A 797 -8.40 12.18 33.00
C ASP A 797 -9.11 13.50 32.69
N ASP A 798 -9.91 13.55 31.61
CA ASP A 798 -10.68 14.74 31.25
C ASP A 798 -11.86 14.93 32.24
N PRO A 799 -11.91 16.06 32.97
CA PRO A 799 -12.95 16.30 33.98
C PRO A 799 -14.36 16.41 33.38
N HIS A 800 -14.51 16.79 32.11
CA HIS A 800 -15.79 16.82 31.42
C HIS A 800 -16.25 15.40 31.04
N VAL A 801 -15.32 14.53 30.63
CA VAL A 801 -15.62 13.11 30.37
C VAL A 801 -16.07 12.42 31.66
N GLN A 802 -15.33 12.62 32.74
CA GLN A 802 -15.68 12.07 34.07
C GLN A 802 -17.05 12.55 34.55
N LEU A 803 -17.40 13.82 34.29
CA LEU A 803 -18.73 14.36 34.62
C LEU A 803 -19.85 13.65 33.85
N ILE A 804 -19.68 13.43 32.54
CA ILE A 804 -20.65 12.69 31.72
C ILE A 804 -20.79 11.26 32.20
N GLN A 805 -19.68 10.57 32.44
CA GLN A 805 -19.68 9.18 32.90
C GLN A 805 -20.25 9.03 34.33
N ARG A 806 -20.15 10.06 35.19
CA ARG A 806 -20.80 10.04 36.51
C ARG A 806 -22.33 9.98 36.40
N ASP A 807 -22.92 10.79 35.52
CA ASP A 807 -24.38 10.86 35.39
C ASP A 807 -24.92 9.79 34.41
N PHE A 808 -24.04 9.24 33.55
CA PHE A 808 -24.35 8.25 32.52
C PHE A 808 -23.28 7.14 32.49
N GLU A 809 -23.24 6.31 33.53
CA GLU A 809 -22.17 5.32 33.81
C GLU A 809 -21.86 4.33 32.68
N SER A 810 -22.85 4.01 31.84
CA SER A 810 -22.66 3.07 30.72
C SER A 810 -22.03 3.68 29.47
N LEU A 811 -21.72 4.99 29.45
CA LEU A 811 -21.15 5.65 28.29
C LEU A 811 -19.61 5.46 28.19
N PRO A 812 -19.10 4.94 27.06
CA PRO A 812 -17.66 4.84 26.84
C PRO A 812 -17.05 6.23 26.60
N SER A 813 -15.74 6.35 26.87
CA SER A 813 -14.98 7.59 26.68
C SER A 813 -15.07 8.14 25.25
N SER A 814 -15.14 7.27 24.23
CA SER A 814 -15.31 7.69 22.83
C SER A 814 -16.59 8.50 22.61
N VAL A 815 -17.69 8.11 23.25
CA VAL A 815 -18.98 8.80 23.18
C VAL A 815 -18.95 10.08 24.01
N ALA A 816 -18.38 10.04 25.22
CA ALA A 816 -18.25 11.22 26.05
C ALA A 816 -17.42 12.33 25.35
N LEU A 817 -16.32 11.96 24.68
CA LEU A 817 -15.50 12.88 23.89
C LEU A 817 -16.27 13.48 22.69
N GLU A 818 -17.08 12.68 22.00
CA GLU A 818 -17.94 13.17 20.91
C GLU A 818 -18.99 14.15 21.42
N LEU A 819 -19.64 13.84 22.55
CA LEU A 819 -20.57 14.73 23.25
C LEU A 819 -19.90 16.06 23.64
N ILE A 820 -18.69 16.02 24.21
CA ILE A 820 -17.91 17.24 24.52
C ILE A 820 -17.55 18.00 23.24
N GLY A 821 -17.32 17.30 22.13
CA GLY A 821 -17.12 17.89 20.81
C GLY A 821 -18.35 18.67 20.29
N MET A 822 -19.56 18.26 20.68
CA MET A 822 -20.82 18.94 20.38
C MET A 822 -21.12 20.13 21.29
N ALA A 823 -20.57 20.13 22.52
CA ALA A 823 -20.82 21.17 23.51
C ALA A 823 -20.16 22.51 23.11
N SER A 824 -20.89 23.61 23.26
CA SER A 824 -20.33 24.96 23.07
C SER A 824 -19.34 25.31 24.18
N ASP A 825 -18.50 26.33 23.97
CA ASP A 825 -17.59 26.81 25.03
C ASP A 825 -18.35 27.29 26.27
N VAL A 826 -19.58 27.81 26.08
CA VAL A 826 -20.47 28.22 27.18
C VAL A 826 -20.94 27.01 27.97
N ASP A 827 -21.32 25.93 27.28
CA ASP A 827 -21.72 24.67 27.91
C ASP A 827 -20.56 24.06 28.71
N LYS A 828 -19.35 24.02 28.14
CA LYS A 828 -18.15 23.52 28.82
C LYS A 828 -17.81 24.35 30.06
N ALA A 829 -17.91 25.68 29.99
CA ALA A 829 -17.68 26.56 31.13
C ALA A 829 -18.73 26.33 32.25
N ARG A 830 -20.00 26.12 31.89
CA ARG A 830 -21.06 25.75 32.84
C ARG A 830 -20.82 24.38 33.47
N MET A 831 -20.45 23.37 32.68
CA MET A 831 -20.07 22.04 33.19
C MET A 831 -18.93 22.12 34.20
N THR A 832 -17.91 22.94 33.94
CA THR A 832 -16.79 23.14 34.87
C THR A 832 -17.23 23.78 36.18
N THR A 833 -18.06 24.83 36.10
CA THR A 833 -18.43 25.67 37.25
C THR A 833 -19.54 25.03 38.09
N GLU A 834 -20.59 24.53 37.45
CA GLU A 834 -21.80 24.01 38.10
C GLU A 834 -21.74 22.49 38.34
N LYS A 835 -20.80 21.77 37.72
CA LYS A 835 -20.67 20.30 37.78
C LYS A 835 -21.98 19.58 37.38
N ARG A 836 -22.69 20.16 36.41
CA ARG A 836 -23.95 19.66 35.82
C ARG A 836 -23.87 19.61 34.30
N ILE A 837 -24.55 18.62 33.72
CA ILE A 837 -24.64 18.43 32.28
C ILE A 837 -25.82 19.27 31.73
N PRO A 838 -25.61 20.10 30.69
CA PRO A 838 -26.69 20.83 30.03
C PRO A 838 -27.77 19.90 29.46
N LEU A 839 -29.03 20.33 29.45
CA LEU A 839 -30.16 19.48 29.06
C LEU A 839 -30.00 18.83 27.68
N GLY A 840 -29.63 19.61 26.65
CA GLY A 840 -29.44 19.07 25.30
C GLY A 840 -28.35 17.99 25.27
N LEU A 841 -27.24 18.20 25.97
CA LEU A 841 -26.16 17.22 26.04
C LEU A 841 -26.60 15.94 26.79
N ALA A 842 -27.40 16.10 27.85
CA ALA A 842 -27.99 14.97 28.58
C ALA A 842 -29.02 14.20 27.74
N GLU A 843 -29.75 14.85 26.85
CA GLU A 843 -30.65 14.17 25.89
C GLU A 843 -29.84 13.31 24.91
N HIS A 844 -28.73 13.83 24.35
CA HIS A 844 -27.86 13.03 23.48
C HIS A 844 -27.22 11.87 24.22
N ALA A 845 -26.77 12.10 25.47
CA ALA A 845 -26.21 11.04 26.30
C ALA A 845 -27.18 9.87 26.47
N ARG A 846 -28.48 10.14 26.73
CA ARG A 846 -29.52 9.10 26.81
C ARG A 846 -29.73 8.37 25.49
N GLU A 847 -29.71 9.08 24.38
CA GLU A 847 -29.82 8.48 23.04
C GLU A 847 -28.65 7.55 22.72
N TYR A 848 -27.41 7.97 23.02
CA TYR A 848 -26.24 7.10 22.89
C TYR A 848 -26.35 5.87 23.78
N GLN A 849 -26.85 6.00 25.02
CA GLN A 849 -27.08 4.84 25.89
C GLN A 849 -28.08 3.85 25.27
N GLN A 850 -29.18 4.34 24.68
CA GLN A 850 -30.14 3.49 23.97
C GLN A 850 -29.48 2.76 22.79
N GLN A 851 -28.68 3.47 21.98
CA GLN A 851 -27.98 2.86 20.84
C GLN A 851 -26.90 1.87 21.27
N LEU A 852 -26.21 2.13 22.38
CA LEU A 852 -25.25 1.21 22.97
C LEU A 852 -25.95 -0.06 23.45
N ARG A 853 -27.10 0.03 24.14
CA ARG A 853 -27.89 -1.15 24.52
C ARG A 853 -28.24 -2.01 23.32
N ILE A 854 -28.68 -1.40 22.21
CA ILE A 854 -28.93 -2.12 20.95
C ILE A 854 -27.64 -2.75 20.39
N ASN A 855 -26.52 -2.02 20.39
CA ASN A 855 -25.23 -2.57 19.94
C ASN A 855 -24.82 -3.78 20.80
N ARG A 856 -24.94 -3.70 22.12
CA ARG A 856 -24.61 -4.79 23.05
C ARG A 856 -25.55 -5.99 22.91
N ALA A 857 -26.83 -5.77 22.65
CA ALA A 857 -27.75 -6.85 22.30
C ALA A 857 -27.32 -7.53 21.00
N ASN A 858 -26.93 -6.74 19.99
CA ASN A 858 -26.43 -7.26 18.71
C ASN A 858 -25.11 -8.03 18.84
N GLU A 859 -24.18 -7.58 19.69
CA GLU A 859 -22.94 -8.28 20.02
C GLU A 859 -23.23 -9.70 20.50
N GLY A 860 -24.20 -9.85 21.42
CA GLY A 860 -24.58 -11.16 21.96
C GLY A 860 -25.02 -12.17 20.89
N PHE A 861 -25.70 -11.76 19.81
CA PHE A 861 -26.03 -12.70 18.74
C PHE A 861 -24.81 -13.30 18.02
N TYR A 862 -23.64 -12.69 18.11
CA TYR A 862 -22.42 -13.25 17.52
C TYR A 862 -21.78 -14.32 18.40
N ARG A 863 -21.85 -14.20 19.74
CA ARG A 863 -21.25 -15.15 20.68
C ARG A 863 -22.01 -15.27 22.00
N ALA A 864 -22.23 -16.52 22.43
CA ALA A 864 -22.95 -16.83 23.67
C ALA A 864 -22.34 -16.22 24.93
N VAL A 865 -21.01 -16.16 25.00
CA VAL A 865 -20.26 -15.60 26.13
C VAL A 865 -20.43 -14.09 26.34
N THR A 866 -21.05 -13.39 25.38
CA THR A 866 -21.38 -11.96 25.45
C THR A 866 -22.88 -11.70 25.62
N ASP A 867 -23.67 -12.74 25.91
CA ASP A 867 -25.10 -12.60 26.16
C ASP A 867 -25.36 -11.77 27.42
N ASN A 868 -26.13 -10.70 27.24
CA ASN A 868 -26.62 -9.86 28.34
C ASN A 868 -28.16 -9.94 28.38
N PRO A 869 -28.82 -9.35 29.40
CA PRO A 869 -30.28 -9.36 29.48
C PRO A 869 -30.97 -8.80 28.23
N ASP A 870 -30.43 -7.73 27.63
CA ASP A 870 -30.96 -7.16 26.38
C ASP A 870 -30.82 -8.15 25.21
N THR A 871 -29.73 -8.91 25.10
CA THR A 871 -29.58 -9.98 24.09
C THR A 871 -30.66 -11.04 24.21
N ARG A 872 -31.03 -11.43 25.43
CA ARG A 872 -32.04 -12.47 25.68
C ARG A 872 -33.45 -11.96 25.36
N ALA A 873 -33.76 -10.75 25.84
CA ALA A 873 -35.01 -10.07 25.50
C ALA A 873 -35.14 -9.85 23.98
N ALA A 874 -34.06 -9.44 23.33
CA ALA A 874 -33.98 -9.32 21.87
C ALA A 874 -34.16 -10.67 21.16
N GLY A 875 -33.47 -11.72 21.60
CA GLY A 875 -33.55 -13.05 21.00
C GLY A 875 -34.96 -13.63 21.05
N LEU A 876 -35.66 -13.42 22.17
CA LEU A 876 -37.05 -13.80 22.33
C LEU A 876 -37.99 -12.90 21.50
N GLY A 877 -37.96 -11.59 21.72
CA GLY A 877 -38.91 -10.66 21.13
C GLY A 877 -38.76 -10.44 19.63
N MET A 878 -37.58 -10.72 19.04
CA MET A 878 -37.37 -10.60 17.60
C MET A 878 -37.97 -11.76 16.79
N LEU A 879 -38.32 -12.89 17.43
CA LEU A 879 -38.96 -14.03 16.76
C LEU A 879 -40.23 -13.64 15.99
N GLN A 880 -41.04 -12.73 16.54
CA GLN A 880 -42.27 -12.25 15.90
C GLN A 880 -42.05 -11.53 14.55
N TYR A 881 -40.83 -11.09 14.26
CA TYR A 881 -40.49 -10.37 13.04
C TYR A 881 -39.77 -11.24 12.01
N VAL A 882 -39.51 -12.51 12.34
CA VAL A 882 -38.91 -13.48 11.42
C VAL A 882 -39.94 -13.87 10.36
N PRO A 883 -39.59 -13.85 9.06
CA PRO A 883 -40.49 -14.32 8.00
C PRO A 883 -40.99 -15.74 8.27
N GLY A 884 -42.31 -15.93 8.27
CA GLY A 884 -42.93 -17.24 8.54
C GLY A 884 -43.47 -17.43 9.97
N TRP A 885 -43.20 -16.50 10.89
CA TRP A 885 -43.78 -16.53 12.23
C TRP A 885 -45.31 -16.33 12.19
N ARG A 886 -46.08 -17.26 12.78
CA ARG A 886 -47.55 -17.22 12.83
C ARG A 886 -48.14 -16.87 14.19
N GLY A 887 -47.32 -16.86 15.25
CA GLY A 887 -47.80 -16.65 16.61
C GLY A 887 -48.36 -17.89 17.29
N ASP A 888 -47.99 -19.09 16.85
CA ASP A 888 -48.53 -20.37 17.38
C ASP A 888 -48.00 -20.72 18.78
N VAL A 889 -47.04 -19.97 19.32
CA VAL A 889 -46.36 -20.22 20.60
C VAL A 889 -46.18 -18.92 21.36
N SER A 890 -46.53 -18.91 22.65
CA SER A 890 -46.14 -17.86 23.59
C SER A 890 -44.98 -18.34 24.47
N ILE A 891 -44.04 -17.47 24.79
CA ILE A 891 -42.86 -17.83 25.60
C ILE A 891 -42.55 -16.71 26.59
N ASP A 892 -42.47 -17.04 27.88
CA ASP A 892 -42.04 -16.09 28.93
C ASP A 892 -40.63 -16.42 29.41
N LEU A 893 -39.80 -15.39 29.61
CA LEU A 893 -38.49 -15.49 30.22
C LEU A 893 -38.52 -14.91 31.64
N LEU A 894 -38.33 -15.76 32.63
CA LEU A 894 -38.44 -15.45 34.06
C LEU A 894 -37.07 -15.44 34.74
N LYS A 895 -36.93 -14.64 35.80
CA LYS A 895 -35.70 -14.49 36.58
C LYS A 895 -35.68 -15.41 37.80
N ASP A 896 -34.60 -16.17 37.98
CA ASP A 896 -34.25 -17.00 39.15
C ASP A 896 -35.20 -18.18 39.48
N SER A 897 -36.52 -18.06 39.24
CA SER A 897 -37.52 -19.09 39.54
C SER A 897 -38.75 -19.00 38.63
N LEU A 898 -39.62 -20.02 38.69
CA LEU A 898 -40.92 -20.05 37.98
C LEU A 898 -41.93 -18.98 38.46
N GLU A 899 -41.71 -18.41 39.64
CA GLU A 899 -42.53 -17.32 40.21
C GLU A 899 -41.77 -15.98 40.21
N GLY A 900 -40.61 -15.93 39.55
CA GLY A 900 -39.76 -14.76 39.52
C GLY A 900 -40.24 -13.68 38.55
N ASP A 901 -39.60 -12.51 38.64
CA ASP A 901 -39.92 -11.38 37.77
C ASP A 901 -39.73 -11.73 36.29
N GLU A 902 -40.64 -11.25 35.44
CA GLU A 902 -40.53 -11.39 34.00
C GLU A 902 -39.40 -10.50 33.46
N ILE A 903 -38.45 -11.13 32.76
CA ILE A 903 -37.37 -10.45 32.05
C ILE A 903 -37.87 -9.97 30.68
N ALA A 904 -38.60 -10.84 29.97
CA ALA A 904 -39.24 -10.55 28.70
C ALA A 904 -40.30 -11.60 28.37
N SER A 905 -41.34 -11.22 27.62
CA SER A 905 -42.35 -12.15 27.08
C SER A 905 -42.53 -11.99 25.57
N LEU A 906 -42.88 -13.10 24.93
CA LEU A 906 -43.38 -13.17 23.56
C LEU A 906 -44.83 -13.65 23.61
N ASP A 907 -45.75 -12.71 23.82
CA ASP A 907 -47.18 -12.98 23.87
C ASP A 907 -47.81 -13.12 22.48
N SER A 908 -48.73 -14.07 22.34
CA SER A 908 -49.59 -14.21 21.17
C SER A 908 -50.99 -14.72 21.54
N ASP A 909 -52.01 -13.97 21.12
CA ASP A 909 -53.42 -14.38 21.26
C ASP A 909 -53.78 -15.62 20.41
N GLN A 910 -52.89 -16.01 19.47
CA GLN A 910 -53.06 -17.18 18.61
C GLN A 910 -52.22 -18.39 19.06
N ALA A 911 -51.59 -18.29 20.24
CA ALA A 911 -50.73 -19.35 20.73
C ALA A 911 -51.50 -20.63 21.05
N SER A 912 -51.09 -21.72 20.42
CA SER A 912 -51.57 -23.08 20.70
C SER A 912 -50.75 -23.78 21.80
N SER A 913 -49.58 -23.24 22.14
CA SER A 913 -48.70 -23.73 23.22
C SER A 913 -48.03 -22.56 23.94
N HIS A 914 -47.79 -22.73 25.24
CA HIS A 914 -47.11 -21.74 26.09
C HIS A 914 -45.87 -22.39 26.72
N ARG A 915 -44.77 -21.64 26.86
CA ARG A 915 -43.48 -22.14 27.37
C ARG A 915 -42.90 -21.14 28.36
N LEU A 916 -42.23 -21.64 29.39
CA LEU A 916 -41.55 -20.82 30.40
C LEU A 916 -40.05 -21.11 30.35
N LEU A 917 -39.23 -20.07 30.17
CA LEU A 917 -37.78 -20.14 30.27
C LEU A 917 -37.37 -19.49 31.59
N VAL A 918 -36.76 -20.24 32.50
CA VAL A 918 -36.26 -19.71 33.78
C VAL A 918 -34.76 -19.52 33.68
N ASN A 919 -34.29 -18.30 33.87
CA ASN A 919 -32.87 -17.94 33.84
C ASN A 919 -32.31 -17.83 35.27
N THR A 920 -31.34 -18.68 35.61
CA THR A 920 -30.66 -18.75 36.92
C THR A 920 -29.15 -18.54 36.78
N GLU A 921 -28.41 -18.47 37.89
CA GLU A 921 -26.93 -18.43 37.85
C GLU A 921 -26.31 -19.70 37.23
N GLN A 922 -27.00 -20.84 37.26
CA GLN A 922 -26.51 -22.11 36.70
C GLN A 922 -26.80 -22.27 35.21
N GLY A 923 -27.67 -21.43 34.64
CA GLY A 923 -28.11 -21.48 33.24
C GLY A 923 -29.61 -21.23 33.07
N VAL A 924 -30.10 -21.50 31.87
CA VAL A 924 -31.50 -21.35 31.45
C VAL A 924 -32.13 -22.73 31.27
N GLN A 925 -33.34 -22.90 31.81
CA GLN A 925 -34.10 -24.15 31.69
C GLN A 925 -35.51 -23.88 31.16
N CYS A 926 -36.03 -24.79 30.33
CA CYS A 926 -37.35 -24.69 29.72
C CYS A 926 -38.38 -25.56 30.46
N PHE A 927 -39.57 -25.01 30.69
CA PHE A 927 -40.68 -25.64 31.38
C PHE A 927 -41.99 -25.50 30.60
N GLU A 928 -42.90 -26.43 30.83
CA GLU A 928 -44.33 -26.28 30.54
C GLU A 928 -45.01 -25.40 31.61
N PRO A 929 -46.18 -24.79 31.33
CA PRO A 929 -46.93 -24.03 32.31
C PRO A 929 -47.38 -24.86 33.53
N SER A 930 -47.38 -26.19 33.42
CA SER A 930 -47.63 -27.13 34.52
C SER A 930 -46.47 -27.23 35.52
N GLY A 931 -45.31 -26.63 35.21
CA GLY A 931 -44.07 -26.76 35.98
C GLY A 931 -43.20 -27.98 35.59
N GLU A 932 -43.60 -28.74 34.57
CA GLU A 932 -42.82 -29.88 34.07
C GLU A 932 -41.63 -29.39 33.21
N SER A 933 -40.44 -29.95 33.47
CA SER A 933 -39.21 -29.60 32.75
C SER A 933 -39.16 -30.23 31.35
N LEU A 934 -38.93 -29.42 30.32
CA LEU A 934 -38.81 -29.83 28.92
C LEU A 934 -37.37 -30.15 28.48
N GLY A 935 -36.38 -29.89 29.34
CA GLY A 935 -34.97 -30.18 29.10
C GLY A 935 -34.11 -29.93 30.34
N GLU A 936 -32.84 -30.31 30.31
CA GLU A 936 -31.90 -29.98 31.38
C GLU A 936 -31.52 -28.49 31.37
N VAL A 937 -30.91 -28.01 32.45
CA VAL A 937 -30.37 -26.64 32.53
C VAL A 937 -29.26 -26.49 31.49
N ASP A 938 -29.36 -25.48 30.64
CA ASP A 938 -28.37 -25.17 29.63
C ASP A 938 -27.69 -23.83 29.93
N GLN A 939 -26.36 -23.75 29.82
CA GLN A 939 -25.66 -22.49 30.04
C GLN A 939 -25.91 -21.47 28.91
N GLN A 940 -26.41 -21.91 27.75
CA GLN A 940 -26.64 -21.11 26.56
C GLN A 940 -28.14 -20.82 26.36
N PHE A 941 -28.53 -19.55 26.51
CA PHE A 941 -29.92 -19.12 26.36
C PHE A 941 -30.58 -19.56 25.04
N PHE A 942 -29.87 -19.43 23.91
CA PHE A 942 -30.44 -19.75 22.59
C PHE A 942 -30.66 -21.25 22.39
N ARG A 943 -29.94 -22.11 23.13
CA ARG A 943 -30.20 -23.55 23.11
C ARG A 943 -31.51 -23.87 23.84
N ALA A 944 -31.71 -23.26 25.01
CA ALA A 944 -32.97 -23.36 25.75
C ALA A 944 -34.15 -22.76 24.95
N LEU A 945 -33.94 -21.61 24.28
CA LEU A 945 -34.94 -21.00 23.40
C LEU A 945 -35.28 -21.91 22.21
N LEU A 946 -34.28 -22.55 21.62
CA LEU A 946 -34.52 -23.51 20.54
C LEU A 946 -35.39 -24.68 21.03
N LEU A 947 -35.13 -25.22 22.23
CA LEU A 947 -35.97 -26.26 22.85
C LEU A 947 -37.41 -25.80 23.07
N ALA A 948 -37.63 -24.52 23.42
CA ALA A 948 -38.97 -23.94 23.55
C ALA A 948 -39.74 -23.86 22.22
N LEU A 949 -39.06 -23.86 21.07
CA LEU A 949 -39.69 -23.82 19.74
C LEU A 949 -40.11 -25.22 19.25
N PRO A 950 -41.41 -25.49 19.06
CA PRO A 950 -41.90 -26.73 18.46
C PRO A 950 -41.37 -26.94 17.03
N LYS A 951 -41.25 -28.20 16.62
CA LYS A 951 -40.70 -28.58 15.30
C LYS A 951 -41.38 -27.88 14.13
N GLN A 952 -42.71 -27.74 14.16
CA GLN A 952 -43.45 -27.08 13.08
C GLN A 952 -43.13 -25.59 12.97
N VAL A 953 -43.00 -24.89 14.11
CA VAL A 953 -42.64 -23.47 14.14
C VAL A 953 -41.25 -23.25 13.56
N ARG A 954 -40.28 -24.12 13.89
CA ARG A 954 -38.93 -24.07 13.30
C ARG A 954 -38.99 -24.16 11.78
N LEU A 955 -39.76 -25.12 11.24
CA LEU A 955 -39.92 -25.28 9.80
C LEU A 955 -40.61 -24.07 9.14
N ASP A 956 -41.63 -23.50 9.79
CA ASP A 956 -42.37 -22.34 9.27
C ASP A 956 -41.49 -21.08 9.17
N ILE A 957 -40.56 -20.88 10.12
CA ILE A 957 -39.55 -19.81 10.07
C ILE A 957 -38.29 -20.16 9.27
N GLN A 958 -38.34 -21.24 8.46
CA GLN A 958 -37.25 -21.73 7.62
C GLN A 958 -35.98 -22.15 8.40
N LEU A 959 -36.14 -22.54 9.66
CA LEU A 959 -35.08 -23.12 10.48
C LEU A 959 -35.16 -24.67 10.41
N PRO A 960 -34.06 -25.38 10.10
CA PRO A 960 -34.05 -26.83 10.07
C PRO A 960 -34.57 -27.46 11.37
N ALA A 961 -35.20 -28.63 11.28
CA ALA A 961 -35.76 -29.29 12.48
C ALA A 961 -34.66 -29.68 13.50
N ASP A 962 -33.49 -30.07 12.98
CA ASP A 962 -32.26 -30.41 13.69
C ASP A 962 -31.30 -29.21 13.82
N ALA A 963 -31.82 -27.98 13.70
CA ALA A 963 -31.00 -26.80 13.79
C ALA A 963 -30.25 -26.72 15.13
N ASP A 964 -29.11 -26.04 15.11
CA ASP A 964 -28.35 -25.75 16.31
C ASP A 964 -28.58 -24.30 16.79
N GLU A 965 -27.95 -23.97 17.92
CA GLU A 965 -27.98 -22.64 18.50
C GLU A 965 -27.43 -21.56 17.56
N LEU A 966 -26.36 -21.85 16.82
CA LEU A 966 -25.67 -20.89 15.94
C LEU A 966 -26.55 -20.48 14.76
N GLN A 967 -27.33 -21.42 14.22
CA GLN A 967 -28.30 -21.16 13.16
C GLN A 967 -29.44 -20.26 13.66
N LEU A 968 -30.00 -20.53 14.85
CA LEU A 968 -31.04 -19.68 15.44
C LEU A 968 -30.50 -18.26 15.70
N ARG A 969 -29.30 -18.14 16.29
CA ARG A 969 -28.61 -16.86 16.50
C ARG A 969 -28.43 -16.10 15.19
N SER A 970 -27.98 -16.77 14.13
CA SER A 970 -27.74 -16.16 12.82
C SER A 970 -29.01 -15.62 12.18
N LEU A 971 -30.12 -16.35 12.28
CA LEU A 971 -31.44 -15.94 11.79
C LEU A 971 -31.96 -14.70 12.53
N LEU A 972 -31.91 -14.74 13.86
CA LEU A 972 -32.35 -13.64 14.71
C LEU A 972 -31.46 -12.41 14.56
N ARG A 973 -30.14 -12.58 14.44
CA ARG A 973 -29.18 -11.51 14.14
C ARG A 973 -29.55 -10.77 12.86
N ASN A 974 -29.77 -11.49 11.75
CA ASN A 974 -30.07 -10.85 10.48
C ASN A 974 -31.37 -10.04 10.58
N THR A 975 -32.39 -10.60 11.23
CA THR A 975 -33.67 -9.93 11.49
C THR A 975 -33.51 -8.69 12.39
N ALA A 976 -32.71 -8.80 13.45
CA ALA A 976 -32.38 -7.73 14.40
C ALA A 976 -31.67 -6.55 13.73
N VAL A 977 -30.65 -6.83 12.92
CA VAL A 977 -29.87 -5.83 12.21
C VAL A 977 -30.72 -5.09 11.17
N GLU A 978 -31.56 -5.80 10.42
CA GLU A 978 -32.46 -5.21 9.43
C GLU A 978 -33.60 -4.39 10.07
N ARG A 979 -34.07 -4.78 11.26
CA ARG A 979 -35.22 -4.18 11.93
C ARG A 979 -34.85 -3.51 13.25
N ARG A 980 -33.80 -2.70 13.23
CA ARG A 980 -33.25 -2.04 14.43
C ARG A 980 -34.25 -1.17 15.18
N GLU A 981 -35.20 -0.53 14.50
CA GLU A 981 -36.29 0.23 15.16
C GLU A 981 -37.23 -0.69 15.95
N ARG A 982 -37.48 -1.91 15.45
CA ARG A 982 -38.27 -2.92 16.17
C ARG A 982 -37.50 -3.49 17.35
N MET A 983 -36.18 -3.64 17.23
CA MET A 983 -35.32 -3.99 18.35
C MET A 983 -35.46 -3.00 19.51
N ALA A 984 -35.45 -1.69 19.21
CA ALA A 984 -35.64 -0.67 20.23
C ALA A 984 -36.99 -0.81 20.96
N ALA A 985 -38.06 -1.15 20.22
CA ALA A 985 -39.38 -1.40 20.80
C ALA A 985 -39.40 -2.67 21.68
N VAL A 986 -38.76 -3.76 21.24
CA VAL A 986 -38.63 -5.01 22.01
C VAL A 986 -37.89 -4.76 23.33
N LEU A 987 -36.84 -3.94 23.31
CA LEU A 987 -36.07 -3.57 24.49
C LEU A 987 -36.75 -2.48 25.35
N GLN A 988 -38.00 -2.13 25.04
CA GLN A 988 -38.80 -1.12 25.73
C GLN A 988 -38.09 0.25 25.83
N LEU A 989 -37.28 0.59 24.83
CA LEU A 989 -36.59 1.87 24.78
C LEU A 989 -37.59 2.97 24.40
N GLN A 990 -37.64 4.04 25.18
CA GLN A 990 -38.52 5.17 24.88
C GLN A 990 -38.12 5.81 23.54
N LEU A 991 -39.05 5.91 22.59
CA LEU A 991 -38.86 6.77 21.41
C LEU A 991 -38.74 8.22 21.89
N ILE A 992 -37.56 8.83 21.72
CA ILE A 992 -37.42 10.28 21.86
C ILE A 992 -38.28 10.92 20.74
N LYS A 993 -39.45 11.45 21.12
CA LYS A 993 -40.38 12.16 20.23
C LYS A 993 -39.73 13.44 19.68
N PRO A 994 -40.10 13.88 18.46
CA PRO A 994 -39.18 14.54 17.55
C PRO A 994 -38.89 15.97 17.98
N GLY A 995 -37.68 16.17 18.48
CA GLY A 995 -37.10 17.47 18.74
C GLY A 995 -35.61 17.29 18.63
N ILE A 996 -35.09 17.51 17.42
CA ILE A 996 -33.70 17.34 17.02
C ILE A 996 -33.35 15.89 16.58
N LYS A 997 -32.79 15.76 15.37
CA LYS A 997 -32.41 14.50 14.72
C LYS A 997 -30.93 14.21 15.01
N TRP A 998 -30.63 13.09 15.67
CA TRP A 998 -29.29 12.68 16.11
C TRP A 998 -28.88 11.28 15.57
N PRO A 999 -27.82 10.63 16.08
CA PRO A 999 -26.46 10.61 15.56
C PRO A 999 -26.10 9.24 14.94
N GLN A 1000 -27.09 8.45 14.51
CA GLN A 1000 -26.87 7.37 13.53
C GLN A 1000 -26.84 7.91 12.09
N ARG A 1001 -27.23 9.18 11.97
CA ARG A 1001 -27.16 10.04 10.81
C ARG A 1001 -26.23 11.18 11.21
N LEU A 1002 -25.46 11.75 10.28
CA LEU A 1002 -24.64 12.94 10.58
C LEU A 1002 -25.53 14.05 11.16
N PRO A 1003 -24.99 15.11 11.80
CA PRO A 1003 -25.73 16.11 12.59
C PRO A 1003 -27.00 16.74 11.98
N HIS A 1004 -27.28 16.49 10.69
CA HIS A 1004 -28.42 16.97 9.92
C HIS A 1004 -29.45 15.86 9.51
N GLY A 1005 -29.31 14.61 9.96
CA GLY A 1005 -30.24 13.52 9.62
C GLY A 1005 -29.95 12.79 8.28
N ARG A 1006 -28.76 12.99 7.71
CA ARG A 1006 -28.26 12.38 6.46
C ARG A 1006 -27.76 10.95 6.64
N ILE A 1007 -27.96 10.11 5.62
CA ILE A 1007 -27.46 8.72 5.54
C ILE A 1007 -26.32 8.66 4.53
N GLY A 1008 -25.11 9.05 4.94
CA GLY A 1008 -23.89 8.85 4.14
C GLY A 1008 -23.97 9.31 2.67
N TYR A 1009 -23.07 8.79 1.82
CA TYR A 1009 -23.14 8.97 0.37
C TYR A 1009 -23.75 7.75 -0.35
N PRO A 1010 -25.00 7.84 -0.88
CA PRO A 1010 -25.60 6.77 -1.65
C PRO A 1010 -24.90 6.69 -3.01
N LEU A 1011 -24.31 5.55 -3.34
CA LEU A 1011 -23.77 5.30 -4.68
C LEU A 1011 -24.39 4.04 -5.22
N SER A 1012 -24.93 4.11 -6.43
CA SER A 1012 -25.18 2.89 -7.20
C SER A 1012 -23.83 2.19 -7.39
N GLY A 1013 -23.78 0.88 -7.14
CA GLY A 1013 -22.55 0.09 -7.36
C GLY A 1013 -21.98 0.23 -8.77
N ARG A 1014 -22.81 0.72 -9.72
CA ARG A 1014 -22.46 1.07 -11.10
C ARG A 1014 -21.35 2.13 -11.18
N LEU A 1015 -21.49 3.27 -10.49
CA LEU A 1015 -20.52 4.37 -10.56
C LEU A 1015 -19.25 4.11 -9.75
N ARG A 1016 -19.35 3.26 -8.71
CA ARG A 1016 -18.21 2.91 -7.83
C ARG A 1016 -17.01 2.36 -8.61
N ARG A 1017 -17.25 1.49 -9.60
CA ARG A 1017 -16.18 0.93 -10.45
C ARG A 1017 -15.44 2.02 -11.23
N PHE A 1018 -16.16 3.02 -11.73
CA PHE A 1018 -15.58 4.15 -12.46
C PHE A 1018 -14.80 5.07 -11.52
N PHE A 1019 -15.32 5.41 -10.34
CA PHE A 1019 -14.56 6.15 -9.32
C PHE A 1019 -13.28 5.43 -8.88
N ARG A 1020 -13.33 4.10 -8.75
CA ARG A 1020 -12.14 3.29 -8.42
C ARG A 1020 -11.10 3.33 -9.54
N ARG A 1021 -11.52 3.24 -10.80
CA ARG A 1021 -10.60 3.15 -11.96
C ARG A 1021 -10.04 4.51 -12.36
N LEU A 1022 -10.86 5.55 -12.36
CA LEU A 1022 -10.50 6.92 -12.75
C LEU A 1022 -9.93 7.73 -11.59
N GLY A 1023 -10.17 7.30 -10.34
CA GLY A 1023 -9.69 7.98 -9.15
C GLY A 1023 -10.19 9.42 -9.09
N ILE A 1024 -9.27 10.36 -8.87
CA ILE A 1024 -9.56 11.80 -8.88
C ILE A 1024 -9.89 12.36 -10.28
N GLY A 1025 -9.57 11.62 -11.35
CA GLY A 1025 -9.94 11.96 -12.73
C GLY A 1025 -11.41 11.72 -13.06
N ALA A 1026 -12.16 11.01 -12.20
CA ALA A 1026 -13.55 10.62 -12.45
C ALA A 1026 -14.46 11.81 -12.81
N SER A 1027 -14.30 12.94 -12.11
CA SER A 1027 -15.08 14.16 -12.35
C SER A 1027 -14.85 14.80 -13.72
N ARG A 1028 -13.78 14.45 -14.42
CA ARG A 1028 -13.44 14.98 -15.76
C ARG A 1028 -13.90 14.07 -16.89
N TYR A 1029 -14.29 12.84 -16.55
CA TYR A 1029 -14.66 11.80 -17.50
C TYR A 1029 -16.10 11.94 -17.98
N SER A 1030 -17.09 11.97 -17.07
CA SER A 1030 -18.52 12.10 -17.42
C SER A 1030 -19.26 13.16 -16.60
N PRO A 1031 -20.37 13.73 -17.11
CA PRO A 1031 -21.21 14.67 -16.37
C PRO A 1031 -21.76 14.10 -15.05
N GLU A 1032 -22.15 12.83 -15.03
CA GLU A 1032 -22.72 12.18 -13.84
C GLU A 1032 -21.67 12.04 -12.73
N LEU A 1033 -20.46 11.62 -13.07
CA LEU A 1033 -19.34 11.52 -12.12
C LEU A 1033 -18.93 12.90 -11.60
N ALA A 1034 -18.99 13.93 -12.44
CA ALA A 1034 -18.73 15.31 -12.06
C ALA A 1034 -19.76 15.83 -11.05
N VAL A 1035 -21.06 15.72 -11.36
CA VAL A 1035 -22.15 16.09 -10.44
C VAL A 1035 -22.04 15.32 -9.14
N LYS A 1036 -21.77 14.02 -9.20
CA LYS A 1036 -21.64 13.17 -8.02
C LYS A 1036 -20.39 13.50 -7.18
N SER A 1037 -19.34 14.07 -7.78
CA SER A 1037 -18.18 14.59 -7.04
C SER A 1037 -18.48 15.91 -6.33
N LEU A 1038 -19.32 16.78 -6.95
CA LEU A 1038 -19.75 18.06 -6.38
C LEU A 1038 -20.80 17.90 -5.28
N TYR A 1039 -21.80 17.05 -5.55
CA TYR A 1039 -22.97 16.79 -4.71
C TYR A 1039 -23.08 15.29 -4.42
N PRO A 1040 -22.27 14.74 -3.51
CA PRO A 1040 -22.17 13.30 -3.37
C PRO A 1040 -23.43 12.66 -2.76
N ASP A 1041 -24.32 13.45 -2.15
CA ASP A 1041 -25.63 13.01 -1.65
C ASP A 1041 -26.70 12.82 -2.72
N PHE A 1042 -26.54 13.38 -3.93
CA PHE A 1042 -27.58 13.34 -4.94
C PHE A 1042 -27.89 11.90 -5.37
N SER A 1043 -29.16 11.50 -5.27
CA SER A 1043 -29.67 10.28 -5.89
C SER A 1043 -29.51 10.31 -7.41
N ASP A 1044 -29.56 9.15 -8.08
CA ASP A 1044 -29.46 9.07 -9.53
C ASP A 1044 -30.54 9.93 -10.24
N ALA A 1045 -31.72 10.07 -9.61
CA ALA A 1045 -32.79 10.95 -10.09
C ALA A 1045 -32.45 12.44 -9.93
N GLU A 1046 -31.83 12.84 -8.82
CA GLU A 1046 -31.39 14.22 -8.60
C GLU A 1046 -30.21 14.60 -9.50
N VAL A 1047 -29.27 13.68 -9.75
CA VAL A 1047 -28.20 13.87 -10.74
C VAL A 1047 -28.80 14.11 -12.13
N SER A 1048 -29.76 13.27 -12.53
CA SER A 1048 -30.44 13.40 -13.82
C SER A 1048 -31.23 14.71 -13.92
N GLY A 1049 -31.93 15.10 -12.85
CA GLY A 1049 -32.66 16.36 -12.76
C GLY A 1049 -31.74 17.58 -12.88
N PHE A 1050 -30.62 17.57 -12.17
CA PHE A 1050 -29.61 18.63 -12.22
C PHE A 1050 -29.01 18.77 -13.62
N LEU A 1051 -28.64 17.66 -14.26
CA LEU A 1051 -28.14 17.69 -15.64
C LEU A 1051 -29.20 18.16 -16.63
N ASN A 1052 -30.48 17.81 -16.44
CA ASN A 1052 -31.57 18.29 -17.29
C ASN A 1052 -31.81 19.80 -17.12
N ALA A 1053 -31.68 20.33 -15.90
CA ALA A 1053 -31.74 21.78 -15.67
C ALA A 1053 -30.60 22.51 -16.41
N LEU A 1054 -29.36 22.02 -16.31
CA LEU A 1054 -28.24 22.56 -17.09
C LEU A 1054 -28.47 22.49 -18.60
N ARG A 1055 -29.07 21.39 -19.10
CA ARG A 1055 -29.42 21.28 -20.52
C ARG A 1055 -30.49 22.30 -20.95
N ALA A 1056 -31.43 22.63 -20.06
CA ALA A 1056 -32.45 23.64 -20.33
C ALA A 1056 -31.90 25.07 -20.30
N GLU A 1057 -30.82 25.33 -19.55
CA GLU A 1057 -30.10 26.62 -19.55
C GLU A 1057 -29.35 26.89 -20.87
N HIS A 1058 -28.97 25.85 -21.62
CA HIS A 1058 -28.20 25.99 -22.85
C HIS A 1058 -29.10 26.44 -24.03
N THR A 1059 -28.85 27.66 -24.52
CA THR A 1059 -29.55 28.23 -25.68
C THR A 1059 -28.77 28.14 -27.00
N GLY A 1060 -27.59 27.50 -27.00
CA GLY A 1060 -26.69 27.38 -28.15
C GLY A 1060 -27.01 26.18 -29.08
N LEU A 1061 -26.07 25.87 -29.99
CA LEU A 1061 -26.23 24.70 -30.88
C LEU A 1061 -26.12 23.40 -30.08
N ALA A 1062 -26.81 22.34 -30.52
CA ALA A 1062 -26.78 21.04 -29.84
C ALA A 1062 -25.36 20.47 -29.67
N ARG A 1063 -24.47 20.73 -30.64
CA ARG A 1063 -23.05 20.34 -30.60
C ARG A 1063 -22.21 21.04 -29.52
N GLU A 1064 -22.69 22.15 -28.97
CA GLU A 1064 -22.00 22.95 -27.94
C GLU A 1064 -22.47 22.59 -26.51
N LEU A 1065 -23.52 21.77 -26.40
CA LEU A 1065 -24.13 21.41 -25.12
C LEU A 1065 -23.16 20.69 -24.18
N SER A 1066 -22.38 19.74 -24.70
CA SER A 1066 -21.41 18.97 -23.90
C SER A 1066 -20.31 19.87 -23.33
N THR A 1067 -19.80 20.80 -24.13
CA THR A 1067 -18.82 21.82 -23.72
C THR A 1067 -19.40 22.76 -22.67
N PHE A 1068 -20.64 23.25 -22.86
CA PHE A 1068 -21.33 24.09 -21.89
C PHE A 1068 -21.49 23.39 -20.53
N VAL A 1069 -22.01 22.16 -20.52
CA VAL A 1069 -22.20 21.37 -19.30
C VAL A 1069 -20.87 21.14 -18.60
N ARG A 1070 -19.81 20.77 -19.33
CA ARG A 1070 -18.47 20.61 -18.73
C ARG A 1070 -17.95 21.91 -18.12
N GLN A 1071 -18.01 23.02 -18.84
CA GLN A 1071 -17.54 24.32 -18.35
C GLN A 1071 -18.29 24.73 -17.09
N ARG A 1072 -19.62 24.56 -17.05
CA ARG A 1072 -20.43 24.87 -15.87
C ARG A 1072 -20.05 24.02 -14.66
N LEU A 1073 -19.90 22.71 -14.85
CA LEU A 1073 -19.47 21.80 -13.77
C LEU A 1073 -18.04 22.08 -13.30
N SER A 1074 -17.12 22.43 -14.21
CA SER A 1074 -15.75 22.83 -13.84
C SER A 1074 -15.72 24.15 -13.07
N SER A 1075 -16.55 25.12 -13.45
CA SER A 1075 -16.70 26.39 -12.73
C SER A 1075 -17.19 26.16 -11.30
N LEU A 1076 -18.17 25.28 -11.10
CA LEU A 1076 -18.65 24.91 -9.76
C LEU A 1076 -17.56 24.22 -8.94
N ALA A 1077 -16.76 23.33 -9.56
CA ALA A 1077 -15.66 22.66 -8.89
C ALA A 1077 -14.53 23.63 -8.47
N ASP A 1078 -14.21 24.61 -9.31
CA ASP A 1078 -13.22 25.64 -9.02
C ASP A 1078 -13.72 26.63 -7.95
N GLU A 1079 -15.01 26.96 -7.98
CA GLU A 1079 -15.67 27.77 -6.95
C GLU A 1079 -15.61 27.08 -5.58
N LEU A 1080 -16.00 25.79 -5.50
CA LEU A 1080 -15.89 25.00 -4.27
C LEU A 1080 -14.46 24.91 -3.76
N ARG A 1081 -13.48 24.70 -4.66
CA ARG A 1081 -12.05 24.65 -4.29
C ARG A 1081 -11.59 25.98 -3.71
N THR A 1082 -12.00 27.10 -4.31
CA THR A 1082 -11.67 28.45 -3.86
C THR A 1082 -12.29 28.73 -2.49
N LEU A 1083 -13.55 28.34 -2.28
CA LEU A 1083 -14.22 28.40 -0.99
C LEU A 1083 -13.44 27.61 0.07
N GLN A 1084 -13.05 26.37 -0.24
CA GLN A 1084 -12.30 25.53 0.69
C GLN A 1084 -10.94 26.13 1.07
N VAL A 1085 -10.16 26.61 0.10
CA VAL A 1085 -8.86 27.26 0.37
C VAL A 1085 -9.03 28.51 1.23
N THR A 1086 -10.07 29.31 0.96
CA THR A 1086 -10.36 30.53 1.72
C THR A 1086 -10.70 30.21 3.18
N LEU A 1087 -11.55 29.20 3.40
CA LEU A 1087 -11.94 28.75 4.74
C LEU A 1087 -10.78 28.09 5.49
N ASP A 1088 -9.98 27.25 4.84
CA ASP A 1088 -8.81 26.60 5.44
C ASP A 1088 -7.78 27.65 5.88
N THR A 1089 -7.55 28.68 5.06
CA THR A 1089 -6.64 29.80 5.38
C THR A 1089 -7.17 30.61 6.56
N TRP A 1090 -8.47 30.93 6.56
CA TRP A 1090 -9.12 31.64 7.66
C TRP A 1090 -9.03 30.90 9.00
N VAL A 1091 -9.14 29.57 8.98
CA VAL A 1091 -8.93 28.73 10.16
C VAL A 1091 -7.46 28.78 10.60
N ALA A 1092 -6.52 28.65 9.65
CA ALA A 1092 -5.08 28.63 9.94
C ALA A 1092 -4.54 29.96 10.49
N GLU A 1093 -5.05 31.10 10.02
CA GLU A 1093 -4.67 32.45 10.46
C GLU A 1093 -5.08 32.78 11.91
N THR A 1094 -5.67 31.84 12.65
CA THR A 1094 -6.16 32.05 14.02
C THR A 1094 -5.12 31.61 15.06
N PRO A 1095 -4.34 32.53 15.67
CA PRO A 1095 -3.28 32.18 16.63
C PRO A 1095 -3.81 31.72 18.01
N PHE A 1096 -5.08 31.96 18.34
CA PHE A 1096 -5.65 31.62 19.65
C PHE A 1096 -6.45 30.31 19.63
N SER A 1097 -6.18 29.41 20.58
CA SER A 1097 -6.84 28.09 20.70
C SER A 1097 -8.35 28.16 20.85
N SER A 1098 -8.90 29.21 21.48
CA SER A 1098 -10.34 29.32 21.76
C SER A 1098 -11.21 29.65 20.54
N MET A 1099 -10.67 30.27 19.48
CA MET A 1099 -11.45 30.62 18.28
C MET A 1099 -11.23 29.66 17.11
N ARG A 1100 -10.12 28.91 17.13
CA ARG A 1100 -9.78 27.96 16.07
C ARG A 1100 -10.88 26.91 15.89
N ARG A 1101 -11.34 26.31 16.99
CA ARG A 1101 -12.37 25.26 16.94
C ARG A 1101 -13.74 25.75 16.46
N PRO A 1102 -14.29 26.89 16.93
CA PRO A 1102 -15.48 27.49 16.35
C PRO A 1102 -15.36 27.81 14.86
N ARG A 1103 -14.20 28.29 14.39
CA ARG A 1103 -13.95 28.56 12.97
C ARG A 1103 -13.88 27.29 12.13
N GLU A 1104 -13.26 26.22 12.63
CA GLU A 1104 -13.28 24.90 11.98
C GLU A 1104 -14.73 24.42 11.77
N VAL A 1105 -15.57 24.51 12.81
CA VAL A 1105 -16.99 24.12 12.71
C VAL A 1105 -17.75 24.99 11.71
N ALA A 1106 -17.55 26.32 11.75
CA ALA A 1106 -18.20 27.23 10.81
C ALA A 1106 -17.74 26.99 9.36
N ALA A 1107 -16.45 26.78 9.13
CA ALA A 1107 -15.90 26.42 7.83
C ALA A 1107 -16.57 25.15 7.27
N THR A 1108 -16.68 24.09 8.09
CA THR A 1108 -17.40 22.88 7.70
C THR A 1108 -18.86 23.16 7.35
N ARG A 1109 -19.59 23.93 8.18
CA ARG A 1109 -21.02 24.24 7.93
C ARG A 1109 -21.23 25.06 6.65
N ILE A 1110 -20.35 26.03 6.37
CA ILE A 1110 -20.41 26.84 5.14
C ILE A 1110 -20.14 25.96 3.92
N HIS A 1111 -19.09 25.14 3.98
CA HIS A 1111 -18.73 24.20 2.91
C HIS A 1111 -19.87 23.18 2.65
N ASP A 1112 -20.44 22.61 3.70
CA ASP A 1112 -21.56 21.67 3.61
C ASP A 1112 -22.82 22.33 3.04
N CYS A 1113 -23.11 23.58 3.43
CA CYS A 1113 -24.25 24.31 2.87
C CYS A 1113 -24.10 24.50 1.36
N TRP A 1114 -22.91 24.88 0.88
CA TRP A 1114 -22.64 24.99 -0.55
C TRP A 1114 -22.80 23.64 -1.25
N LYS A 1115 -22.30 22.55 -0.66
CA LYS A 1115 -22.47 21.19 -1.20
C LYS A 1115 -23.88 20.62 -1.06
N ARG A 1116 -24.86 21.41 -0.59
CA ARG A 1116 -26.26 20.99 -0.39
C ARG A 1116 -26.41 19.86 0.62
N LEU A 1117 -25.55 19.89 1.63
CA LEU A 1117 -25.41 18.87 2.67
C LEU A 1117 -25.99 19.29 4.02
N SER A 1118 -26.48 20.52 4.14
CA SER A 1118 -27.10 21.05 5.36
C SER A 1118 -28.61 20.76 5.41
N VAL A 1119 -29.31 21.28 6.43
CA VAL A 1119 -30.72 20.97 6.67
C VAL A 1119 -31.60 21.53 5.53
N GLN A 1120 -32.43 20.66 4.94
CA GLN A 1120 -33.43 21.06 3.97
C GLN A 1120 -34.54 21.88 4.66
N CYS A 1121 -34.74 23.11 4.20
CA CYS A 1121 -35.87 23.93 4.59
C CYS A 1121 -37.07 23.54 3.74
N ARG A 1122 -38.22 23.35 4.41
CA ARG A 1122 -39.51 23.16 3.74
C ARG A 1122 -40.52 24.16 4.28
N ASN A 1123 -41.42 24.61 3.42
CA ASN A 1123 -42.55 25.42 3.87
C ASN A 1123 -43.55 24.55 4.67
N PHE A 1124 -44.59 25.17 5.23
CA PHE A 1124 -45.65 24.45 5.96
C PHE A 1124 -46.44 23.44 5.10
N GLN A 1125 -46.39 23.58 3.77
CA GLN A 1125 -47.03 22.68 2.81
C GLN A 1125 -46.13 21.49 2.43
N GLY A 1126 -44.88 21.47 2.91
CA GLY A 1126 -43.89 20.44 2.63
C GLY A 1126 -43.03 20.68 1.39
N ASP A 1127 -43.21 21.81 0.70
CA ASP A 1127 -42.42 22.18 -0.48
C ASP A 1127 -40.99 22.56 -0.08
N PHE A 1128 -40.03 22.15 -0.90
CA PHE A 1128 -38.62 22.42 -0.69
C PHE A 1128 -38.28 23.89 -0.98
N LEU A 1129 -37.67 24.57 -0.01
CA LEU A 1129 -37.28 25.99 -0.09
C LEU A 1129 -35.78 26.20 -0.31
N GLY A 1130 -34.94 25.20 -0.01
CA GLY A 1130 -33.50 25.31 -0.07
C GLY A 1130 -32.81 24.70 1.15
N TYR A 1131 -31.57 25.11 1.39
CA TYR A 1131 -30.70 24.59 2.45
C TYR A 1131 -30.40 25.68 3.49
N ALA A 1132 -30.40 25.33 4.79
CA ALA A 1132 -30.10 26.26 5.87
C ALA A 1132 -28.62 26.26 6.25
N LEU A 1133 -28.03 27.45 6.40
CA LEU A 1133 -26.75 27.65 7.08
C LEU A 1133 -27.00 28.20 8.48
N ASP A 1134 -26.68 27.40 9.50
CA ASP A 1134 -26.77 27.80 10.90
C ASP A 1134 -25.37 27.98 11.48
N LEU A 1135 -25.03 29.20 11.92
CA LEU A 1135 -23.77 29.54 12.59
C LEU A 1135 -23.97 29.99 14.04
N ASP A 1136 -25.17 29.77 14.62
CA ASP A 1136 -25.50 30.19 15.97
C ASP A 1136 -24.59 29.55 17.02
N ASN A 1137 -24.37 30.27 18.12
CA ASN A 1137 -23.53 29.88 19.25
C ASN A 1137 -22.04 29.63 18.95
N LEU A 1138 -21.56 30.00 17.76
CA LEU A 1138 -20.13 29.93 17.40
C LEU A 1138 -19.45 31.30 17.57
N ARG A 1139 -18.42 31.37 18.40
CA ARG A 1139 -17.56 32.57 18.54
C ARG A 1139 -16.51 32.61 17.44
N ILE A 1140 -16.92 32.98 16.23
CA ILE A 1140 -16.05 32.95 15.03
C ILE A 1140 -15.32 34.27 14.72
N GLY A 1141 -15.71 35.36 15.39
CA GLY A 1141 -15.23 36.70 15.07
C GLY A 1141 -15.74 37.16 13.70
N GLN A 1142 -14.85 37.69 12.85
CA GLN A 1142 -15.18 38.11 11.49
C GLN A 1142 -15.06 36.94 10.50
N LEU A 1143 -16.06 36.79 9.63
CA LEU A 1143 -16.03 35.86 8.49
C LEU A 1143 -15.00 36.32 7.44
N PRO A 1144 -14.39 35.41 6.68
CA PRO A 1144 -13.54 35.76 5.55
C PRO A 1144 -14.39 36.28 4.39
N ASP A 1145 -13.76 36.93 3.41
CA ASP A 1145 -14.45 37.34 2.18
C ASP A 1145 -14.85 36.10 1.36
N ILE A 1146 -16.14 35.74 1.41
CA ILE A 1146 -16.70 34.58 0.70
C ILE A 1146 -17.13 35.03 -0.70
N THR A 1147 -16.44 34.54 -1.74
CA THR A 1147 -16.75 34.84 -3.14
C THR A 1147 -17.58 33.75 -3.85
N ALA A 1148 -17.92 32.67 -3.15
CA ALA A 1148 -18.72 31.59 -3.68
C ALA A 1148 -20.21 31.98 -3.80
N ASN A 1149 -20.88 31.47 -4.81
CA ASN A 1149 -22.30 31.66 -5.08
C ASN A 1149 -23.15 30.59 -4.35
N PHE A 1150 -24.16 31.04 -3.61
CA PHE A 1150 -25.11 30.20 -2.86
C PHE A 1150 -26.54 30.26 -3.43
N ASP A 1151 -26.76 30.85 -4.61
CA ASP A 1151 -28.07 30.96 -5.27
C ASP A 1151 -28.63 29.61 -5.73
N HIS A 1152 -27.80 28.56 -5.77
CA HIS A 1152 -28.10 27.27 -6.37
C HIS A 1152 -28.71 26.25 -5.42
#